data_AF-A0A7K1AZY0-F1
#
_entry.id   AF-A0A7K1AZY0-F1
#
_cell.length_a   1.000
_cell.length_b   1.000
_cell.length_c   1.000
_cell.angle_alpha   90.00
_cell.angle_beta   90.00
_cell.angle_gamma   90.00
#
_symmetry.space_group_name_H-M   'P 1'
#
loop_
_entity.id
_entity.type
_entity.pdbx_description
1 polymer ?
#
loop_
_entity_poly.entity_id
_entity_poly.type
_entity_poly.pdbx_seq_one_letter_code
_entity_poly.pdbx_strand_id
1 'polypeptide(L)'
;MSDPNVPRRARAPHPSRRDLDRGSTLPELLITVMLLGVITVSLASAMIVIFRQQDNTEGRLNVARAEQNVGIWVPSDLASAESVDVAPGASPCGTACPPGAQTGGSNSLMLTWDTLEPGATSAMASITNVSYRYVEVDGDFRLIRVECTSVDGAAWSCQNNTVLTGLTAPPPGTPWEPGITTPDWVIRVSEPLDPEDTSAPDTDSTVPIDPAAPSKNAKRVIVTIDGGGDAGGAGGGLNVISLSAGGTTRNVIDSTSLAGTPSFTEARTRCGGTYGLIIDKSGSIGSQMVNIRNGVIQFINAFAGTPIRLQVVRFDTSAAVLGQDPRTRYFDMLNPSDVSTLRTLVGGLTAGGGTNWEDALHRMLFDQNGAILQTVPDKVLFFTDGEPNGHRATATSTSAATAPIEPPARQALLGVRQESFNRAKFIVDRFRADVDFIGVGVGPAFQAMGSWVEIGPGFHWDHFRGFHYERRASSTAPWVDTDLATYNSTPPADRRISYASPYQHWEPTTLAIYNTLPSAGRSRTKDYSLPFETYDTITTSIRNSVMLSRLIAGDDTGIPAQLVNGQYINSDVANMYLLPEFTQFTAAMEAVALAECGGTLTLQTRVGSTAAADPFTYQHSASRNSADVPIQTSGDVVTTTRSFPSGTFDFSIPNGEFVTVEIQPVDLSLLTRYTHVSWSCTAGGVAKPITTFQVPNTAWTGIRVQVRANEAVSCVQSVNRV
;
A
#
# COMPACT_ATOMS: atom_id res chain seq x y z
N MET A 1 -36.07 93.51 -0.95
CA MET A 1 -37.48 93.07 -0.99
C MET A 1 -37.54 91.78 -0.18
N SER A 2 -37.49 91.79 1.16
CA SER A 2 -38.21 92.59 2.16
C SER A 2 -39.72 92.38 2.09
N ASP A 3 -40.25 91.42 2.85
CA ASP A 3 -41.29 91.69 3.87
C ASP A 3 -41.59 90.45 4.74
N PRO A 4 -42.20 90.59 5.94
CA PRO A 4 -41.61 90.09 7.18
C PRO A 4 -42.53 89.20 8.03
N ASN A 5 -41.90 88.70 9.08
CA ASN A 5 -42.38 88.02 10.28
C ASN A 5 -43.82 88.27 10.83
N VAL A 6 -44.50 87.14 11.10
CA VAL A 6 -45.11 86.67 12.38
C VAL A 6 -46.56 87.13 12.71
N PRO A 7 -47.49 86.19 13.05
CA PRO A 7 -47.74 85.81 14.46
C PRO A 7 -47.94 84.32 14.78
N ARG A 8 -47.84 84.07 16.10
CA ARG A 8 -47.71 82.83 16.87
C ARG A 8 -49.00 82.02 17.09
N ARG A 9 -48.77 80.71 17.31
CA ARG A 9 -49.44 79.74 18.23
C ARG A 9 -50.86 79.24 17.90
N ALA A 10 -50.91 77.96 17.49
CA ALA A 10 -51.91 77.01 17.96
C ALA A 10 -51.21 75.74 18.48
N ARG A 11 -51.69 75.24 19.61
CA ARG A 11 -51.13 74.21 20.48
C ARG A 11 -51.49 72.82 19.92
N ALA A 12 -50.51 72.06 19.43
CA ALA A 12 -50.71 70.67 19.04
C ALA A 12 -50.64 69.74 20.26
N PRO A 13 -51.53 68.73 20.37
CA PRO A 13 -51.56 67.81 21.50
C PRO A 13 -50.37 66.84 21.46
N HIS A 14 -49.76 66.61 22.61
CA HIS A 14 -48.74 65.59 22.83
C HIS A 14 -49.30 64.17 22.62
N PRO A 15 -48.71 63.34 21.73
CA PRO A 15 -48.67 61.90 21.94
C PRO A 15 -47.57 61.60 22.94
N SER A 16 -47.95 60.88 23.98
CA SER A 16 -47.11 60.38 25.07
C SER A 16 -45.86 59.62 24.58
N ARG A 17 -44.71 59.92 25.19
CA ARG A 17 -43.60 58.98 25.35
C ARG A 17 -44.10 57.70 26.02
N ARG A 18 -44.19 56.62 25.25
CA ARG A 18 -44.16 55.18 25.55
C ARG A 18 -44.06 54.57 24.15
N ASP A 19 -42.90 54.17 23.66
CA ASP A 19 -42.26 52.92 24.06
C ASP A 19 -40.72 53.05 23.92
N LEU A 20 -40.04 53.19 25.05
CA LEU A 20 -38.76 52.50 25.24
C LEU A 20 -39.11 51.07 25.65
N ASP A 21 -38.36 50.12 25.10
CA ASP A 21 -38.26 48.73 25.52
C ASP A 21 -39.49 47.85 25.30
N ARG A 22 -39.71 47.45 24.03
CA ARG A 22 -40.22 46.09 23.78
C ARG A 22 -39.15 45.13 24.26
N GLY A 23 -39.28 44.66 25.51
CA GLY A 23 -38.51 43.52 26.00
C GLY A 23 -38.64 42.36 25.00
N SER A 24 -37.53 41.67 24.74
CA SER A 24 -37.49 40.52 23.84
C SER A 24 -38.62 39.57 24.19
N THR A 25 -39.48 39.25 23.23
CA THR A 25 -40.52 38.25 23.50
C THR A 25 -39.84 36.91 23.78
N LEU A 26 -40.40 36.11 24.68
CA LEU A 26 -39.85 34.81 25.04
C LEU A 26 -39.53 33.91 23.81
N PRO A 27 -40.34 33.93 22.72
CA PRO A 27 -39.98 33.29 21.46
C PRO A 27 -38.72 33.85 20.79
N GLU A 28 -38.52 35.18 20.76
CA GLU A 28 -37.32 35.80 20.16
C GLU A 28 -36.07 35.41 20.93
N LEU A 29 -36.11 35.45 22.27
CA LEU A 29 -34.97 35.07 23.10
C LEU A 29 -34.59 33.59 22.87
N LEU A 30 -35.59 32.72 22.77
CA LEU A 30 -35.41 31.29 22.54
C LEU A 30 -34.83 31.01 21.13
N ILE A 31 -35.28 31.74 20.11
CA ILE A 31 -34.72 31.66 18.75
C ILE A 31 -33.27 32.14 18.72
N THR A 32 -32.92 33.25 19.39
CA THR A 32 -31.52 33.70 19.46
C THR A 32 -30.62 32.71 20.18
N VAL A 33 -31.05 32.12 21.30
CA VAL A 33 -30.26 31.12 22.02
C VAL A 33 -30.08 29.85 21.18
N MET A 34 -31.12 29.41 20.46
CA MET A 34 -31.02 28.28 19.54
C MET A 34 -30.07 28.57 18.38
N LEU A 35 -30.18 29.74 17.74
CA LEU A 35 -29.30 30.12 16.63
C LEU A 35 -27.85 30.26 17.08
N LEU A 36 -27.61 30.88 18.24
CA LEU A 36 -26.26 31.03 18.78
C LEU A 36 -25.67 29.65 19.16
N GLY A 37 -26.49 28.74 19.71
CA GLY A 37 -26.08 27.36 19.98
C GLY A 37 -25.68 26.60 18.72
N VAL A 38 -26.47 26.68 17.64
CA VAL A 38 -26.15 26.04 16.36
C VAL A 38 -24.88 26.63 15.75
N ILE A 39 -24.72 27.96 15.78
CA ILE A 39 -23.54 28.64 15.25
C ILE A 39 -22.30 28.26 16.05
N THR A 40 -22.32 28.33 17.38
CA THR A 40 -21.16 28.01 18.22
C THR A 40 -20.73 26.55 18.10
N VAL A 41 -21.67 25.61 18.01
CA VAL A 41 -21.34 24.19 17.78
C VAL A 41 -20.70 24.00 16.40
N SER A 42 -21.25 24.63 15.36
CA SER A 42 -20.65 24.56 14.02
C SER A 42 -19.25 25.17 13.96
N LEU A 43 -19.04 26.32 14.61
CA LEU A 43 -17.75 27.01 14.62
C LEU A 43 -16.69 26.24 15.43
N ALA A 44 -17.08 25.69 16.58
CA ALA A 44 -16.20 24.85 17.39
C ALA A 44 -15.81 23.57 16.65
N SER A 45 -16.76 22.93 15.95
CA SER A 45 -16.46 21.75 15.13
C SER A 45 -15.49 22.06 13.99
N ALA A 46 -15.65 23.22 13.33
CA ALA A 46 -14.74 23.68 12.28
C ALA A 46 -13.34 23.99 12.83
N MET A 47 -13.23 24.66 13.98
CA MET A 47 -11.93 24.94 14.62
C MET A 47 -11.19 23.68 15.04
N ILE A 48 -11.90 22.69 15.60
CA ILE A 48 -11.30 21.39 15.96
C ILE A 48 -10.73 20.69 14.72
N VAL A 49 -11.47 20.69 13.61
CA VAL A 49 -10.99 20.10 12.34
C VAL A 49 -9.77 20.85 11.82
N ILE A 50 -9.73 22.18 11.90
CA ILE A 50 -8.58 22.98 11.45
C ILE A 50 -7.33 22.69 12.30
N PHE A 51 -7.45 22.65 13.63
CA PHE A 51 -6.30 22.36 14.49
C PHE A 51 -5.79 20.93 14.30
N ARG A 52 -6.69 19.96 14.20
CA ARG A 52 -6.30 18.58 13.85
C ARG A 52 -5.62 18.49 12.50
N GLN A 53 -6.12 19.21 11.50
CA GLN A 53 -5.50 19.22 10.18
C GLN A 53 -4.12 19.86 10.20
N GLN A 54 -3.92 20.92 10.99
CA GLN A 54 -2.62 21.58 11.16
C GLN A 54 -1.62 20.64 11.85
N ASP A 55 -1.99 20.03 12.98
CA ASP A 55 -1.14 19.10 13.73
C ASP A 55 -0.77 17.89 12.86
N ASN A 56 -1.73 17.36 12.10
CA ASN A 56 -1.51 16.25 11.18
C ASN A 56 -0.64 16.62 9.97
N THR A 57 -0.68 17.87 9.52
CA THR A 57 0.15 18.34 8.40
C THR A 57 1.58 18.59 8.87
N GLU A 58 1.76 19.19 10.05
CA GLU A 58 3.06 19.38 10.68
C GLU A 58 3.72 18.04 10.99
N GLY A 59 2.96 17.06 11.47
CA GLY A 59 3.51 15.75 11.75
C GLY A 59 3.92 14.97 10.51
N ARG A 60 3.15 15.06 9.42
CA ARG A 60 3.55 14.49 8.12
C ARG A 60 4.81 15.16 7.55
N LEU A 61 4.96 16.46 7.74
CA LEU A 61 6.16 17.19 7.32
C LEU A 61 7.38 16.77 8.15
N ASN A 62 7.21 16.58 9.47
CA ASN A 62 8.29 16.11 10.34
C ASN A 62 8.73 14.69 9.95
N VAL A 63 7.79 13.79 9.67
CA VAL A 63 8.08 12.44 9.18
C VAL A 63 8.84 12.48 7.85
N ALA A 64 8.36 13.24 6.87
CA ALA A 64 9.04 13.33 5.56
C ALA A 64 10.49 13.84 5.69
N ARG A 65 10.72 14.87 6.52
CA ARG A 65 12.06 15.37 6.82
C ARG A 65 12.92 14.35 7.56
N ALA A 66 12.33 13.65 8.53
CA ALA A 66 13.00 12.61 9.31
C ALA A 66 13.42 11.41 8.44
N GLU A 67 12.53 10.94 7.56
CA GLU A 67 12.80 9.87 6.60
C GLU A 67 13.89 10.28 5.60
N GLN A 68 13.86 11.51 5.10
CA GLN A 68 14.90 12.04 4.22
C GLN A 68 16.26 12.08 4.92
N ASN A 69 16.32 12.63 6.15
CA ASN A 69 17.56 12.71 6.90
C ASN A 69 18.12 11.33 7.28
N VAL A 70 17.27 10.40 7.70
CA VAL A 70 17.68 9.02 7.99
C VAL A 70 18.17 8.34 6.71
N GLY A 71 17.47 8.52 5.59
CA GLY A 71 17.84 7.96 4.28
C GLY A 71 19.13 8.51 3.68
N ILE A 72 19.51 9.75 3.99
CA ILE A 72 20.77 10.35 3.53
C ILE A 72 21.98 9.74 4.26
N TRP A 73 21.90 9.58 5.58
CA TRP A 73 23.09 9.30 6.40
C TRP A 73 23.20 7.84 6.87
N VAL A 74 22.11 7.24 7.36
CA VAL A 74 22.17 5.94 8.05
C VAL A 74 22.54 4.78 7.11
N PRO A 75 22.01 4.71 5.86
CA PRO A 75 22.39 3.66 4.92
C PRO A 75 23.87 3.68 4.51
N SER A 76 24.44 4.85 4.22
CA SER A 76 25.85 4.97 3.81
C SER A 76 26.82 4.63 4.93
N ASP A 77 26.49 5.03 6.15
CA ASP A 77 27.31 4.71 7.31
C ASP A 77 27.23 3.21 7.63
N LEU A 78 26.03 2.61 7.59
CA LEU A 78 25.85 1.17 7.81
C LEU A 78 26.55 0.30 6.76
N ALA A 79 26.54 0.76 5.50
CA ALA A 79 27.23 0.05 4.41
C ALA A 79 28.76 0.15 4.52
N SER A 80 29.25 1.23 5.14
CA SER A 80 30.68 1.45 5.36
C SER A 80 31.19 0.77 6.63
N ALA A 81 30.32 0.53 7.61
CA ALA A 81 30.67 0.05 8.93
C ALA A 81 31.41 -1.30 8.93
N GLU A 82 32.60 -1.31 9.51
CA GLU A 82 33.38 -2.50 9.82
C GLU A 82 33.15 -2.99 11.24
N SER A 83 32.78 -2.10 12.18
CA SER A 83 32.35 -2.46 13.52
C SER A 83 31.19 -1.59 14.02
N VAL A 84 30.45 -2.13 14.99
CA VAL A 84 29.24 -1.51 15.55
C VAL A 84 29.32 -1.54 17.08
N ASP A 85 29.09 -0.40 17.72
CA ASP A 85 29.07 -0.25 19.18
C ASP A 85 27.79 0.50 19.63
N VAL A 86 27.07 -0.12 20.56
CA VAL A 86 25.78 0.35 21.10
C VAL A 86 25.88 0.71 22.58
N ALA A 87 27.09 0.75 23.15
CA ALA A 87 27.27 1.18 24.53
C ALA A 87 26.88 2.67 24.66
N PRO A 88 26.04 3.06 25.64
CA PRO A 88 25.53 4.42 25.76
C PRO A 88 26.62 5.46 26.01
N GLY A 89 27.72 5.05 26.64
CA GLY A 89 28.91 5.88 26.89
C GLY A 89 29.95 5.87 25.76
N ALA A 90 29.70 5.18 24.64
CA ALA A 90 30.65 5.14 23.54
C ALA A 90 30.88 6.56 22.97
N SER A 91 32.14 6.85 22.64
CA SER A 91 32.60 8.15 22.19
C SER A 91 33.32 8.02 20.85
N PRO A 92 32.93 8.79 19.81
CA PRO A 92 33.51 8.68 18.46
C PRO A 92 34.98 9.13 18.38
N CYS A 93 35.53 9.71 19.45
CA CYS A 93 36.91 10.20 19.53
C CYS A 93 37.68 9.59 20.72
N GLY A 94 37.11 8.59 21.39
CA GLY A 94 37.67 8.06 22.64
C GLY A 94 37.65 9.10 23.77
N THR A 95 38.79 9.32 24.42
CA THR A 95 38.92 10.15 25.63
C THR A 95 39.11 11.64 25.37
N ALA A 96 39.39 12.06 24.13
CA ALA A 96 39.67 13.46 23.79
C ALA A 96 39.06 13.87 22.44
N CYS A 97 37.87 14.46 22.48
CA CYS A 97 37.21 15.05 21.32
C CYS A 97 37.70 16.48 21.03
N PRO A 98 37.71 16.90 19.76
CA PRO A 98 37.98 18.30 19.42
C PRO A 98 36.89 19.21 20.01
N PRO A 99 37.23 20.45 20.38
CA PRO A 99 36.26 21.45 20.79
C PRO A 99 35.17 21.62 19.73
N GLY A 100 33.90 21.46 20.13
CA GLY A 100 32.74 21.57 19.23
C GLY A 100 32.10 20.25 18.81
N ALA A 101 32.73 19.09 19.07
CA ALA A 101 32.06 17.80 18.90
C ALA A 101 30.92 17.64 19.93
N GLN A 102 29.72 17.30 19.46
CA GLN A 102 28.54 17.13 20.34
C GLN A 102 28.49 15.72 20.94
N THR A 103 29.35 15.45 21.92
CA THR A 103 29.41 14.14 22.60
C THR A 103 28.47 14.01 23.82
N GLY A 104 27.60 14.99 24.05
CA GLY A 104 26.55 14.90 25.08
C GLY A 104 25.53 13.79 24.80
N GLY A 105 24.62 13.55 25.76
CA GLY A 105 23.57 12.54 25.65
C GLY A 105 24.10 11.09 25.65
N SER A 106 23.30 10.16 25.15
CA SER A 106 23.65 8.73 25.05
C SER A 106 23.90 8.32 23.60
N ASN A 107 24.93 7.50 23.36
CA ASN A 107 25.11 6.83 22.08
C ASN A 107 23.99 5.78 21.87
N SER A 108 23.41 5.79 20.68
CA SER A 108 22.38 4.83 20.25
C SER A 108 22.94 3.83 19.24
N LEU A 109 23.88 4.29 18.41
CA LEU A 109 24.57 3.49 17.41
C LEU A 109 25.89 4.19 17.05
N MET A 110 27.02 3.51 17.22
CA MET A 110 28.32 3.94 16.71
C MET A 110 28.83 2.97 15.66
N LEU A 111 29.28 3.51 14.54
CA LEU A 111 29.79 2.78 13.38
C LEU A 111 31.22 3.21 13.12
N THR A 112 32.10 2.27 12.86
CA THR A 112 33.54 2.53 12.61
C THR A 112 34.00 1.81 11.37
N TRP A 113 34.81 2.49 10.55
CA TRP A 113 35.47 1.90 9.38
C TRP A 113 36.76 2.62 9.03
N ASP A 114 37.66 1.87 8.37
CA ASP A 114 38.92 2.39 7.87
C ASP A 114 38.81 2.80 6.38
N THR A 115 39.36 3.96 6.02
CA THR A 115 39.54 4.44 4.65
C THR A 115 41.01 4.72 4.34
N LEU A 116 41.33 4.83 3.06
CA LEU A 116 42.65 5.27 2.59
C LEU A 116 42.50 6.63 1.92
N GLU A 117 43.20 7.63 2.46
CA GLU A 117 43.22 8.99 1.92
C GLU A 117 44.49 9.22 1.08
N PRO A 118 44.44 10.03 0.01
CA PRO A 118 45.62 10.36 -0.78
C PRO A 118 46.61 11.22 0.03
N GLY A 119 47.81 10.70 0.30
CA GLY A 119 48.92 11.48 0.87
C GLY A 119 49.89 12.01 -0.19
N ALA A 120 50.79 12.91 0.21
CA ALA A 120 51.74 13.57 -0.70
C ALA A 120 52.72 12.62 -1.41
N THR A 121 53.01 11.46 -0.82
CA THR A 121 53.94 10.44 -1.37
C THR A 121 53.40 9.01 -1.30
N SER A 122 52.38 8.75 -0.48
CA SER A 122 51.78 7.42 -0.24
C SER A 122 50.37 7.60 0.34
N ALA A 123 49.50 6.59 0.19
CA ALA A 123 48.17 6.59 0.82
C ALA A 123 48.32 6.59 2.36
N MET A 124 47.48 7.37 3.03
CA MET A 124 47.43 7.49 4.49
C MET A 124 46.20 6.75 5.01
N ALA A 125 46.35 6.00 6.10
CA ALA A 125 45.21 5.35 6.75
C ALA A 125 44.35 6.41 7.45
N SER A 126 43.03 6.31 7.31
CA SER A 126 42.06 7.19 7.95
C SER A 126 41.02 6.35 8.64
N ILE A 127 40.74 6.64 9.91
CA ILE A 127 39.69 5.96 10.68
C ILE A 127 38.53 6.93 10.80
N THR A 128 37.33 6.46 10.44
CA THR A 128 36.10 7.24 10.59
C THR A 128 35.18 6.56 11.60
N ASN A 129 34.75 7.33 12.59
CA ASN A 129 33.78 6.95 13.61
C ASN A 129 32.54 7.82 13.50
N VAL A 130 31.36 7.22 13.36
CA VAL A 130 30.08 7.92 13.34
C VAL A 130 29.23 7.47 14.50
N SER A 131 28.87 8.38 15.40
CA SER A 131 27.98 8.13 16.55
C SER A 131 26.65 8.84 16.36
N TYR A 132 25.56 8.10 16.42
CA TYR A 132 24.19 8.58 16.46
C TYR A 132 23.74 8.72 17.92
N ARG A 133 23.60 9.96 18.39
CA ARG A 133 23.43 10.29 19.80
C ARG A 133 22.05 10.85 20.08
N TYR A 134 21.38 10.30 21.08
CA TYR A 134 20.15 10.84 21.63
C TYR A 134 20.48 11.91 22.67
N VAL A 135 20.08 13.15 22.42
CA VAL A 135 20.46 14.32 23.21
C VAL A 135 19.23 15.18 23.49
N GLU A 136 19.12 15.69 24.71
CA GLU A 136 18.15 16.71 25.09
C GLU A 136 18.78 18.09 24.94
N VAL A 137 18.13 18.98 24.17
CA VAL A 137 18.56 20.36 23.96
C VAL A 137 17.35 21.26 24.18
N ASP A 138 17.41 22.13 25.20
CA ASP A 138 16.35 23.09 25.52
C ASP A 138 14.95 22.47 25.73
N GLY A 139 14.90 21.24 26.26
CA GLY A 139 13.66 20.48 26.48
C GLY A 139 13.13 19.72 25.26
N ASP A 140 13.87 19.72 24.15
CA ASP A 140 13.59 18.97 22.92
C ASP A 140 14.59 17.82 22.75
N PHE A 141 14.09 16.62 22.48
CA PHE A 141 14.92 15.44 22.25
C PHE A 141 15.27 15.30 20.77
N ARG A 142 16.56 15.13 20.49
CA ARG A 142 17.13 15.11 19.13
C ARG A 142 18.05 13.92 18.92
N LEU A 143 18.13 13.45 17.68
CA LEU A 143 19.16 12.52 17.24
C LEU A 143 20.22 13.30 16.48
N ILE A 144 21.46 13.26 16.97
CA ILE A 144 22.60 13.98 16.38
C ILE A 144 23.60 12.95 15.87
N ARG A 145 23.96 13.04 14.60
CA ARG A 145 25.06 12.29 13.99
C ARG A 145 26.36 13.06 14.21
N VAL A 146 27.30 12.45 14.90
CA VAL A 146 28.65 12.97 15.13
C VAL A 146 29.64 12.10 14.36
N GLU A 147 30.13 12.62 13.25
CA GLU A 147 31.17 11.98 12.45
C GLU A 147 32.54 12.54 12.86
N CYS A 148 33.47 11.66 13.23
CA CYS A 148 34.83 12.00 13.59
C CYS A 148 35.80 11.21 12.73
N THR A 149 36.77 11.90 12.14
CA THR A 149 37.80 11.28 11.29
C THR A 149 39.19 11.56 11.87
N SER A 150 40.06 10.55 11.88
CA SER A 150 41.48 10.66 12.24
C SER A 150 42.33 10.09 11.12
N VAL A 151 43.18 10.92 10.52
CA VAL A 151 44.08 10.53 9.43
C VAL A 151 45.49 10.34 9.98
N ASP A 152 46.09 9.17 9.73
CA ASP A 152 47.45 8.80 10.14
C ASP A 152 47.71 8.98 11.65
N GLY A 153 46.68 8.71 12.47
CA GLY A 153 46.75 8.87 13.92
C GLY A 153 46.78 10.33 14.39
N ALA A 154 46.47 11.29 13.52
CA ALA A 154 46.33 12.70 13.90
C ALA A 154 45.13 12.95 14.81
N ALA A 155 45.06 14.15 15.39
CA ALA A 155 43.94 14.57 16.20
C ALA A 155 42.60 14.45 15.43
N TRP A 156 41.55 14.02 16.13
CA TRP A 156 40.22 13.87 15.56
C TRP A 156 39.66 15.20 15.03
N SER A 157 39.08 15.17 13.84
CA SER A 157 38.24 16.22 13.30
C SER A 157 36.80 15.73 13.28
N CYS A 158 35.87 16.47 13.88
CA CYS A 158 34.47 16.04 13.98
C CYS A 158 33.48 17.04 13.36
N GLN A 159 32.39 16.51 12.81
CA GLN A 159 31.24 17.25 12.29
C GLN A 159 29.95 16.73 12.96
N ASN A 160 29.05 17.65 13.33
CA ASN A 160 27.77 17.30 13.92
C ASN A 160 26.63 17.68 12.97
N ASN A 161 25.74 16.73 12.69
CA ASN A 161 24.53 16.94 11.91
C ASN A 161 23.32 16.51 12.75
N THR A 162 22.31 17.37 12.86
CA THR A 162 21.04 16.96 13.49
C THR A 162 20.25 16.12 12.50
N VAL A 163 20.01 14.85 12.83
CA VAL A 163 19.31 13.88 11.98
C VAL A 163 17.81 13.95 12.24
N LEU A 164 17.41 13.92 13.51
CA LEU A 164 16.00 13.96 13.94
C LEU A 164 15.81 15.01 15.03
N THR A 165 14.62 15.61 15.06
CA THR A 165 14.17 16.59 16.08
C THR A 165 12.76 16.24 16.54
N GLY A 166 12.37 16.62 17.76
CA GLY A 166 11.03 16.32 18.28
C GLY A 166 10.83 14.84 18.55
N LEU A 167 11.87 14.14 19.01
CA LEU A 167 11.79 12.72 19.34
C LEU A 167 10.95 12.49 20.60
N THR A 168 10.33 11.30 20.67
CA THR A 168 9.62 10.86 21.87
C THR A 168 10.55 10.90 23.09
N ALA A 169 10.03 11.41 24.20
CA ALA A 169 10.70 11.40 25.49
C ALA A 169 10.93 9.96 25.98
N PRO A 170 11.87 9.74 26.92
CA PRO A 170 12.09 8.43 27.52
C PRO A 170 10.79 7.83 28.08
N PRO A 171 10.56 6.51 27.92
CA PRO A 171 9.35 5.84 28.41
C PRO A 171 9.08 6.10 29.91
N PRO A 172 7.81 6.20 30.34
CA PRO A 172 7.49 6.42 31.75
C PRO A 172 8.09 5.34 32.65
N GLY A 173 8.97 5.72 33.57
CA GLY A 173 9.59 4.82 34.55
C GLY A 173 11.05 4.46 34.28
N THR A 174 11.66 4.87 33.16
CA THR A 174 13.10 4.73 32.91
C THR A 174 13.80 6.10 33.08
N PRO A 175 14.61 6.31 34.13
CA PRO A 175 15.43 7.52 34.20
C PRO A 175 16.44 7.49 33.04
N TRP A 176 16.35 8.48 32.14
CA TRP A 176 17.37 8.68 31.12
C TRP A 176 18.53 9.45 31.72
N GLU A 177 19.68 8.78 31.84
CA GLU A 177 20.93 9.37 32.26
C GLU A 177 21.90 9.39 31.06
N PRO A 178 22.35 10.57 30.60
CA PRO A 178 23.29 10.69 29.50
C PRO A 178 24.54 9.80 29.68
N GLY A 179 24.84 8.98 28.68
CA GLY A 179 26.00 8.08 28.68
C GLY A 179 25.82 6.80 29.50
N ILE A 180 24.70 6.64 30.21
CA ILE A 180 24.39 5.47 31.06
C ILE A 180 23.19 4.71 30.52
N THR A 181 22.12 5.39 30.13
CA THR A 181 20.90 4.76 29.61
C THR A 181 20.97 4.59 28.08
N THR A 182 20.77 3.37 27.58
CA THR A 182 20.69 3.06 26.14
C THR A 182 19.32 3.49 25.58
N PRO A 183 19.28 4.33 24.54
CA PRO A 183 18.02 4.84 23.96
C PRO A 183 17.45 3.88 22.89
N ASP A 184 17.11 2.66 23.28
CA ASP A 184 16.59 1.60 22.39
C ASP A 184 15.19 1.87 21.84
N TRP A 185 14.44 2.81 22.42
CA TRP A 185 13.15 3.30 21.93
C TRP A 185 13.27 4.20 20.68
N VAL A 186 14.45 4.79 20.42
CA VAL A 186 14.71 5.63 19.24
C VAL A 186 15.45 4.86 18.16
N ILE A 187 16.54 4.18 18.53
CA ILE A 187 17.29 3.32 17.62
C ILE A 187 17.48 1.96 18.29
N ARG A 188 16.88 0.93 17.69
CA ARG A 188 17.12 -0.46 18.08
C ARG A 188 18.05 -1.13 17.06
N VAL A 189 19.13 -1.69 17.54
CA VAL A 189 20.12 -2.41 16.73
C VAL A 189 19.99 -3.90 17.02
N SER A 190 19.73 -4.70 15.99
CA SER A 190 19.62 -6.16 16.07
C SER A 190 20.47 -6.84 15.01
N GLU A 191 20.55 -8.16 15.08
CA GLU A 191 21.05 -8.96 13.96
C GLU A 191 19.98 -9.04 12.86
N PRO A 192 20.35 -9.31 11.59
CA PRO A 192 19.40 -9.53 10.51
C PRO A 192 18.45 -10.69 10.84
N LEU A 193 17.17 -10.53 10.51
CA LEU A 193 16.17 -11.58 10.68
C LEU A 193 16.41 -12.72 9.68
N ASP A 194 16.12 -13.95 10.10
CA ASP A 194 16.05 -15.11 9.20
C ASP A 194 15.04 -14.81 8.07
N PRO A 195 15.41 -14.96 6.79
CA PRO A 195 14.51 -14.73 5.66
C PRO A 195 13.25 -15.62 5.64
N GLU A 196 13.18 -16.67 6.47
CA GLU A 196 11.99 -17.51 6.65
C GLU A 196 11.07 -17.05 7.82
N ASP A 197 11.46 -16.03 8.60
CA ASP A 197 10.64 -15.52 9.69
C ASP A 197 9.49 -14.62 9.18
N THR A 198 8.26 -15.03 9.50
CA THR A 198 6.99 -14.39 9.10
C THR A 198 6.33 -13.63 10.25
N SER A 199 7.03 -13.48 11.37
CA SER A 199 6.55 -12.74 12.54
C SER A 199 6.51 -11.24 12.23
N ALA A 200 5.50 -10.53 12.76
CA ALA A 200 5.42 -9.07 12.70
C ALA A 200 6.71 -8.42 13.26
N PRO A 201 7.05 -7.16 12.92
CA PRO A 201 8.20 -6.48 13.52
C PRO A 201 7.97 -6.32 15.03
N ASP A 202 8.38 -7.32 15.81
CA ASP A 202 8.03 -7.40 17.22
C ASP A 202 9.11 -6.78 18.12
N THR A 203 8.58 -6.19 19.18
CA THR A 203 9.17 -5.40 20.24
C THR A 203 9.97 -6.20 21.27
N ASP A 204 10.15 -7.51 21.08
CA ASP A 204 10.82 -8.41 22.05
C ASP A 204 12.08 -9.10 21.48
N SER A 205 12.97 -9.60 22.34
CA SER A 205 14.36 -10.00 22.04
C SER A 205 14.57 -11.50 21.75
N THR A 206 13.53 -12.26 21.39
CA THR A 206 13.60 -13.75 21.33
C THR A 206 13.45 -14.34 19.93
N VAL A 207 13.82 -13.62 18.88
CA VAL A 207 13.70 -14.07 17.49
C VAL A 207 14.84 -15.04 17.10
N PRO A 208 14.58 -16.13 16.34
CA PRO A 208 15.63 -17.04 15.86
C PRO A 208 16.63 -16.34 14.93
N ILE A 209 17.92 -16.54 15.20
CA ILE A 209 19.05 -15.96 14.45
C ILE A 209 19.36 -16.86 13.24
N ASP A 210 19.56 -16.28 12.05
CA ASP A 210 20.00 -16.99 10.83
C ASP A 210 21.35 -17.72 11.08
N PRO A 211 21.38 -19.07 11.10
CA PRO A 211 22.61 -19.84 11.34
C PRO A 211 23.56 -19.85 10.14
N ALA A 212 23.10 -19.44 8.95
CA ALA A 212 23.82 -19.50 7.68
C ALA A 212 24.39 -18.14 7.21
N ALA A 213 24.12 -17.05 7.95
CA ALA A 213 24.70 -15.75 7.66
C ALA A 213 26.24 -15.82 7.71
N PRO A 214 26.97 -15.55 6.62
CA PRO A 214 28.43 -15.50 6.65
C PRO A 214 28.88 -14.36 7.58
N SER A 215 29.42 -14.74 8.74
CA SER A 215 29.97 -13.86 9.78
C SER A 215 30.96 -12.83 9.19
N LYS A 216 30.99 -11.53 9.53
CA LYS A 216 30.72 -10.83 10.80
C LYS A 216 30.25 -9.38 10.50
N ASN A 217 29.31 -8.85 11.29
CA ASN A 217 28.93 -7.43 11.43
C ASN A 217 27.78 -6.85 10.55
N ALA A 218 27.01 -7.67 9.82
CA ALA A 218 25.73 -7.21 9.30
C ALA A 218 24.79 -6.86 10.47
N LYS A 219 24.23 -5.64 10.50
CA LYS A 219 23.28 -5.21 11.54
C LYS A 219 22.00 -4.67 10.91
N ARG A 220 20.88 -5.00 11.53
CA ARG A 220 19.58 -4.39 11.29
C ARG A 220 19.42 -3.24 12.28
N VAL A 221 19.09 -2.07 11.76
CA VAL A 221 18.84 -0.85 12.53
C VAL A 221 17.40 -0.45 12.31
N ILE A 222 16.66 -0.35 13.40
CA ILE A 222 15.28 0.10 13.43
C ILE A 222 15.29 1.49 14.04
N VAL A 223 14.89 2.49 13.26
CA VAL A 223 14.78 3.88 13.71
C VAL A 223 13.30 4.22 13.90
N THR A 224 12.94 4.59 15.12
CA THR A 224 11.60 5.09 15.45
C THR A 224 11.57 6.60 15.25
N ILE A 225 10.64 7.05 14.41
CA ILE A 225 10.35 8.46 14.13
C ILE A 225 9.01 8.79 14.78
N ASP A 226 8.97 9.87 15.55
CA ASP A 226 7.71 10.43 16.03
C ASP A 226 7.39 11.68 15.22
N GLY A 227 6.39 11.55 14.36
CA GLY A 227 5.87 12.67 13.59
C GLY A 227 5.09 13.67 14.45
N GLY A 228 4.48 13.24 15.55
CA GLY A 228 3.39 13.98 16.21
C GLY A 228 2.02 13.79 15.56
N GLY A 229 1.00 14.54 16.00
CA GLY A 229 -0.40 14.41 15.54
C GLY A 229 -1.26 13.46 16.40
N ASP A 230 -2.58 13.62 16.35
CA ASP A 230 -3.54 12.91 17.22
C ASP A 230 -4.13 11.62 16.60
N ALA A 231 -3.73 11.30 15.36
CA ALA A 231 -4.14 10.10 14.64
C ALA A 231 -2.92 9.22 14.26
N GLY A 232 -2.87 8.00 14.80
CA GLY A 232 -1.85 7.01 14.45
C GLY A 232 -1.80 6.75 12.94
N GLY A 233 -0.63 6.92 12.33
CA GLY A 233 -0.37 6.68 10.90
C GLY A 233 -0.94 7.73 9.92
N ALA A 234 -1.98 8.49 10.27
CA ALA A 234 -2.58 9.50 9.39
C ALA A 234 -2.09 10.93 9.65
N GLY A 235 -1.55 11.22 10.83
CA GLY A 235 -1.15 12.56 11.28
C GLY A 235 0.34 12.87 11.37
N GLY A 236 1.20 11.93 10.96
CA GLY A 236 2.60 11.91 11.40
C GLY A 236 2.82 10.62 12.16
N GLY A 237 2.37 10.54 13.42
CA GLY A 237 2.38 9.33 14.25
C GLY A 237 3.77 8.71 14.46
N LEU A 238 3.82 7.58 15.15
CA LEU A 238 5.03 6.78 15.26
C LEU A 238 5.25 5.99 13.97
N ASN A 239 6.33 6.29 13.26
CA ASN A 239 6.80 5.55 12.10
C ASN A 239 8.10 4.83 12.43
N VAL A 240 8.35 3.73 11.74
CA VAL A 240 9.52 2.90 11.98
C VAL A 240 10.20 2.63 10.65
N ILE A 241 11.47 3.03 10.55
CA ILE A 241 12.32 2.69 9.40
C ILE A 241 13.22 1.53 9.81
N SER A 242 13.14 0.42 9.08
CA SER A 242 14.05 -0.71 9.25
C SER A 242 15.09 -0.70 8.12
N LEU A 243 16.36 -0.57 8.47
CA LEU A 243 17.49 -0.60 7.55
C LEU A 243 18.38 -1.80 7.88
N SER A 244 18.82 -2.54 6.88
CA SER A 244 19.77 -3.65 7.05
C SER A 244 20.94 -3.46 6.09
N ALA A 245 22.15 -3.36 6.62
CA ALA A 245 23.38 -3.26 5.83
C ALA A 245 24.62 -3.72 6.65
N GLY A 246 25.73 -3.95 5.94
CA GLY A 246 26.99 -4.47 6.50
C GLY A 246 27.22 -5.96 6.17
N GLY A 247 28.46 -6.44 6.35
CA GLY A 247 28.85 -7.85 6.17
C GLY A 247 29.79 -8.17 4.99
N THR A 248 30.33 -7.19 4.28
CA THR A 248 31.32 -7.47 3.22
C THR A 248 32.72 -7.66 3.80
N THR A 249 33.22 -8.89 3.79
CA THR A 249 34.67 -9.14 3.91
C THR A 249 35.34 -8.67 2.62
N ARG A 250 36.06 -7.53 2.66
CA ARG A 250 36.86 -7.05 1.52
C ARG A 250 38.15 -7.86 1.39
N ASN A 251 38.04 -9.08 0.86
CA ASN A 251 39.17 -9.71 0.16
C ASN A 251 38.94 -9.52 -1.34
N VAL A 252 39.70 -8.58 -1.93
CA VAL A 252 39.81 -8.28 -3.37
C VAL A 252 38.51 -8.49 -4.16
N ILE A 253 37.67 -7.45 -4.19
CA ILE A 253 36.50 -7.41 -5.07
C ILE A 253 36.99 -6.97 -6.45
N ASP A 254 36.87 -7.85 -7.45
CA ASP A 254 37.07 -7.49 -8.86
C ASP A 254 36.01 -6.47 -9.28
N SER A 255 36.41 -5.51 -10.13
CA SER A 255 35.68 -4.36 -10.67
C SER A 255 34.34 -4.68 -11.39
N THR A 256 33.89 -5.93 -11.36
CA THR A 256 32.68 -6.43 -12.04
C THR A 256 31.72 -7.21 -11.13
N SER A 257 31.99 -7.33 -9.82
CA SER A 257 31.10 -8.05 -8.91
C SER A 257 29.92 -7.18 -8.44
N LEU A 258 28.69 -7.63 -8.73
CA LEU A 258 27.41 -7.08 -8.25
C LEU A 258 26.80 -7.88 -7.08
N ALA A 259 27.54 -8.81 -6.47
CA ALA A 259 27.00 -9.60 -5.36
C ALA A 259 26.96 -8.79 -4.06
N GLY A 260 25.75 -8.60 -3.51
CA GLY A 260 25.51 -7.92 -2.23
C GLY A 260 25.00 -6.48 -2.34
N THR A 261 24.39 -6.08 -3.46
CA THR A 261 23.74 -4.77 -3.56
C THR A 261 22.61 -4.67 -2.53
N PRO A 262 22.65 -3.73 -1.57
CA PRO A 262 21.49 -3.45 -0.75
C PRO A 262 20.31 -3.06 -1.64
N SER A 263 19.12 -3.58 -1.33
CA SER A 263 17.88 -3.15 -1.96
C SER A 263 17.60 -1.71 -1.53
N PHE A 264 17.93 -0.75 -2.39
CA PHE A 264 17.61 0.66 -2.20
C PHE A 264 16.24 0.92 -2.82
N THR A 265 15.20 0.87 -2.00
CA THR A 265 13.96 1.57 -2.34
C THR A 265 14.20 3.00 -1.87
N GLU A 266 14.64 3.90 -2.76
CA GLU A 266 14.64 5.35 -2.50
C GLU A 266 13.27 5.74 -1.93
N ALA A 267 13.25 6.69 -0.98
CA ALA A 267 12.03 7.23 -0.39
C ALA A 267 10.98 7.43 -1.49
N ARG A 268 9.89 6.65 -1.44
CA ARG A 268 8.97 6.49 -2.57
C ARG A 268 8.38 7.86 -2.89
N THR A 269 8.87 8.49 -3.95
CA THR A 269 8.03 9.37 -4.75
C THR A 269 6.80 8.55 -5.16
N ARG A 270 5.60 9.14 -5.19
CA ARG A 270 4.37 8.41 -5.58
C ARG A 270 4.53 7.57 -6.86
N CYS A 271 5.40 8.04 -7.76
CA CYS A 271 5.74 7.37 -8.99
C CYS A 271 7.01 6.51 -8.87
N GLY A 272 6.86 5.18 -8.93
CA GLY A 272 7.95 4.20 -8.96
C GLY A 272 7.51 2.81 -8.46
N GLY A 273 8.32 1.78 -8.73
CA GLY A 273 8.08 0.41 -8.24
C GLY A 273 7.70 -0.59 -9.33
N THR A 274 7.33 -1.81 -8.91
CA THR A 274 6.97 -2.91 -9.80
C THR A 274 5.46 -3.05 -9.91
N TYR A 275 4.94 -3.02 -11.14
CA TYR A 275 3.51 -3.08 -11.42
C TYR A 275 3.18 -4.30 -12.26
N GLY A 276 2.09 -4.96 -11.90
CA GLY A 276 1.49 -6.04 -12.66
C GLY A 276 0.21 -5.55 -13.33
N LEU A 277 0.06 -5.81 -14.62
CA LEU A 277 -1.19 -5.61 -15.33
C LEU A 277 -1.68 -6.96 -15.85
N ILE A 278 -2.86 -7.39 -15.40
CA ILE A 278 -3.52 -8.60 -15.86
C ILE A 278 -4.66 -8.19 -16.82
N ILE A 279 -4.59 -8.69 -18.05
CA ILE A 279 -5.51 -8.34 -19.14
C ILE A 279 -6.31 -9.57 -19.55
N ASP A 280 -7.61 -9.52 -19.29
CA ASP A 280 -8.57 -10.44 -19.89
C ASP A 280 -8.61 -10.26 -21.41
N LYS A 281 -8.44 -11.35 -22.14
CA LYS A 281 -8.59 -11.42 -23.60
C LYS A 281 -9.52 -12.57 -23.99
N SER A 282 -10.50 -12.88 -23.14
CA SER A 282 -11.54 -13.88 -23.38
C SER A 282 -12.43 -13.53 -24.57
N GLY A 283 -13.18 -14.53 -25.06
CA GLY A 283 -14.02 -14.39 -26.24
C GLY A 283 -15.17 -13.38 -26.11
N SER A 284 -15.64 -13.09 -24.89
CA SER A 284 -16.73 -12.13 -24.62
C SER A 284 -16.39 -10.71 -25.04
N ILE A 285 -15.10 -10.35 -25.00
CA ILE A 285 -14.61 -9.02 -25.40
C ILE A 285 -14.79 -8.80 -26.91
N GLY A 286 -14.60 -9.84 -27.73
CA GLY A 286 -14.82 -9.80 -29.18
C GLY A 286 -14.18 -8.59 -29.87
N SER A 287 -14.99 -7.81 -30.59
CA SER A 287 -14.54 -6.61 -31.33
C SER A 287 -14.12 -5.45 -30.42
N GLN A 288 -14.50 -5.47 -29.14
CA GLN A 288 -14.15 -4.42 -28.16
C GLN A 288 -12.68 -4.47 -27.74
N MET A 289 -11.93 -5.49 -28.15
CA MET A 289 -10.49 -5.60 -27.90
C MET A 289 -9.72 -4.37 -28.40
N VAL A 290 -10.22 -3.64 -29.41
CA VAL A 290 -9.63 -2.37 -29.85
C VAL A 290 -9.62 -1.33 -28.73
N ASN A 291 -10.71 -1.21 -27.97
CA ASN A 291 -10.79 -0.27 -26.84
C ASN A 291 -9.83 -0.68 -25.71
N ILE A 292 -9.67 -1.98 -25.46
CA ILE A 292 -8.73 -2.50 -24.47
C ILE A 292 -7.29 -2.19 -24.85
N ARG A 293 -6.90 -2.43 -26.12
CA ARG A 293 -5.57 -2.07 -26.62
C ARG A 293 -5.30 -0.57 -26.49
N ASN A 294 -6.25 0.26 -26.88
CA ASN A 294 -6.11 1.71 -26.80
C ASN A 294 -5.94 2.18 -25.34
N GLY A 295 -6.74 1.63 -24.41
CA GLY A 295 -6.63 1.98 -22.99
C GLY A 295 -5.33 1.52 -22.35
N VAL A 296 -4.86 0.30 -22.63
CA VAL A 296 -3.56 -0.17 -22.12
C VAL A 296 -2.39 0.58 -22.75
N ILE A 297 -2.47 0.97 -24.03
CA ILE A 297 -1.44 1.82 -24.64
C ILE A 297 -1.42 3.19 -23.97
N GLN A 298 -2.58 3.77 -23.63
CA GLN A 298 -2.63 5.03 -22.89
C GLN A 298 -2.04 4.88 -21.48
N PHE A 299 -2.32 3.78 -20.78
CA PHE A 299 -1.69 3.43 -19.50
C PHE A 299 -0.16 3.39 -19.60
N ILE A 300 0.37 2.69 -20.61
CA ILE A 300 1.82 2.61 -20.86
C ILE A 300 2.39 3.99 -21.16
N ASN A 301 1.69 4.80 -21.96
CA ASN A 301 2.14 6.16 -22.30
C ASN A 301 2.19 7.06 -21.06
N ALA A 302 1.26 6.91 -20.10
CA ALA A 302 1.25 7.66 -18.84
C ALA A 302 2.46 7.35 -17.96
N PHE A 303 2.96 6.10 -17.99
CA PHE A 303 4.18 5.71 -17.26
C PHE A 303 5.47 5.88 -18.06
N ALA A 304 5.43 6.15 -19.36
CA ALA A 304 6.62 6.26 -20.18
C ALA A 304 7.57 7.36 -19.65
N GLY A 305 8.80 6.96 -19.32
CA GLY A 305 9.83 7.85 -18.76
C GLY A 305 9.82 7.98 -17.23
N THR A 306 8.96 7.22 -16.53
CA THR A 306 8.90 7.14 -15.07
C THR A 306 9.66 5.91 -14.54
N PRO A 307 10.06 5.85 -13.25
CA PRO A 307 10.79 4.71 -12.67
C PRO A 307 9.90 3.47 -12.40
N ILE A 308 8.81 3.31 -13.16
CA ILE A 308 7.90 2.18 -13.09
C ILE A 308 8.46 1.02 -13.92
N ARG A 309 8.39 -0.19 -13.37
CA ARG A 309 8.63 -1.44 -14.09
C ARG A 309 7.33 -2.19 -14.25
N LEU A 310 6.88 -2.41 -15.48
CA LEU A 310 5.58 -3.00 -15.76
C LEU A 310 5.71 -4.41 -16.33
N GLN A 311 5.05 -5.38 -15.69
CA GLN A 311 4.83 -6.72 -16.25
C GLN A 311 3.37 -6.83 -16.69
N VAL A 312 3.15 -7.36 -17.91
CA VAL A 312 1.80 -7.56 -18.44
C VAL A 312 1.53 -9.05 -18.64
N VAL A 313 0.52 -9.56 -17.96
CA VAL A 313 -0.03 -10.92 -18.14
C VAL A 313 -1.32 -10.80 -18.94
N ARG A 314 -1.42 -11.53 -20.05
CA ARG A 314 -2.67 -11.71 -20.79
C ARG A 314 -3.28 -13.06 -20.43
N PHE A 315 -4.60 -13.16 -20.36
CA PHE A 315 -5.25 -14.44 -20.09
C PHE A 315 -6.55 -14.64 -20.86
N ASP A 316 -6.82 -15.89 -21.21
CA ASP A 316 -8.13 -16.39 -21.62
C ASP A 316 -8.47 -17.68 -20.86
N THR A 317 -8.52 -18.83 -21.53
CA THR A 317 -8.46 -20.15 -20.91
C THR A 317 -7.12 -20.38 -20.22
N SER A 318 -6.04 -19.79 -20.76
CA SER A 318 -4.69 -19.85 -20.19
C SER A 318 -4.03 -18.48 -20.14
N ALA A 319 -3.05 -18.32 -19.25
CA ALA A 319 -2.34 -17.06 -19.01
C ALA A 319 -0.88 -17.11 -19.49
N ALA A 320 -0.42 -15.99 -20.05
CA ALA A 320 0.96 -15.82 -20.51
C ALA A 320 1.45 -14.38 -20.29
N VAL A 321 2.75 -14.22 -20.02
CA VAL A 321 3.38 -12.89 -19.96
C VAL A 321 3.62 -12.38 -21.37
N LEU A 322 3.41 -11.09 -21.60
CA LEU A 322 3.72 -10.45 -22.89
C LEU A 322 5.24 -10.36 -23.11
N GLY A 323 5.69 -10.76 -24.30
CA GLY A 323 7.09 -10.68 -24.70
C GLY A 323 8.01 -11.72 -24.05
N GLN A 324 7.45 -12.79 -23.47
CA GLN A 324 8.16 -13.70 -22.59
C GLN A 324 9.37 -14.46 -23.20
N ASP A 325 10.53 -14.36 -22.54
CA ASP A 325 11.53 -15.42 -22.21
C ASP A 325 12.50 -14.87 -21.13
N PRO A 326 12.59 -15.35 -19.86
CA PRO A 326 11.93 -16.49 -19.20
C PRO A 326 10.54 -16.14 -18.60
N ARG A 327 10.04 -16.90 -17.61
CA ARG A 327 8.66 -16.87 -17.03
C ARG A 327 8.12 -15.49 -16.63
N THR A 328 8.99 -14.54 -16.32
CA THR A 328 8.63 -13.14 -16.01
C THR A 328 9.32 -12.20 -16.99
N ARG A 329 8.71 -11.05 -17.23
CA ARG A 329 9.30 -9.97 -18.02
C ARG A 329 8.73 -8.62 -17.56
N TYR A 330 9.56 -7.89 -16.83
CA TYR A 330 9.30 -6.49 -16.49
C TYR A 330 9.90 -5.61 -17.59
N PHE A 331 9.08 -4.73 -18.13
CA PHE A 331 9.50 -3.69 -19.07
C PHE A 331 9.84 -2.44 -18.26
N ASP A 332 11.04 -1.90 -18.46
CA ASP A 332 11.45 -0.67 -17.79
C ASP A 332 10.86 0.55 -18.52
N MET A 333 9.99 1.30 -17.85
CA MET A 333 9.36 2.47 -18.46
C MET A 333 10.33 3.63 -18.65
N LEU A 334 11.48 3.64 -17.98
CA LEU A 334 12.58 4.56 -18.28
C LEU A 334 13.21 4.25 -19.64
N ASN A 335 13.13 3.01 -20.13
CA ASN A 335 13.76 2.59 -21.37
C ASN A 335 12.80 2.75 -22.58
N PRO A 336 13.06 3.68 -23.52
CA PRO A 336 12.17 3.90 -24.68
C PRO A 336 12.01 2.67 -25.59
N SER A 337 13.00 1.76 -25.64
CA SER A 337 12.89 0.53 -26.43
C SER A 337 11.93 -0.48 -25.80
N ASP A 338 11.90 -0.55 -24.47
CA ASP A 338 10.95 -1.43 -23.77
C ASP A 338 9.53 -0.90 -23.89
N VAL A 339 9.34 0.42 -23.76
CA VAL A 339 8.05 1.09 -24.00
C VAL A 339 7.54 0.83 -25.43
N SER A 340 8.39 0.95 -26.46
CA SER A 340 7.98 0.69 -27.85
C SER A 340 7.68 -0.79 -28.11
N THR A 341 8.47 -1.70 -27.53
CA THR A 341 8.24 -3.14 -27.61
C THR A 341 6.93 -3.52 -26.95
N LEU A 342 6.67 -3.03 -25.73
CA LEU A 342 5.45 -3.34 -25.00
C LEU A 342 4.20 -2.84 -25.73
N ARG A 343 4.22 -1.61 -26.27
CA ARG A 343 3.11 -1.09 -27.08
C ARG A 343 2.81 -1.96 -28.30
N THR A 344 3.85 -2.46 -28.98
CA THR A 344 3.68 -3.36 -30.12
C THR A 344 3.04 -4.69 -29.71
N LEU A 345 3.49 -5.27 -28.59
CA LEU A 345 2.93 -6.51 -28.04
C LEU A 345 1.45 -6.35 -27.64
N VAL A 346 1.11 -5.24 -26.99
CA VAL A 346 -0.28 -4.91 -26.63
C VAL A 346 -1.13 -4.68 -27.87
N GLY A 347 -0.60 -3.99 -28.89
CA GLY A 347 -1.28 -3.76 -30.17
C GLY A 347 -1.67 -5.06 -30.91
N GLY A 348 -0.97 -6.17 -30.63
CA GLY A 348 -1.23 -7.49 -31.18
C GLY A 348 -2.25 -8.35 -30.42
N LEU A 349 -2.84 -7.87 -29.33
CA LEU A 349 -3.77 -8.66 -28.51
C LEU A 349 -5.07 -9.02 -29.26
N THR A 350 -5.50 -10.28 -29.19
CA THR A 350 -6.75 -10.76 -29.78
C THR A 350 -7.65 -11.42 -28.73
N ALA A 351 -8.96 -11.22 -28.87
CA ALA A 351 -9.96 -11.86 -28.03
C ALA A 351 -10.20 -13.32 -28.45
N GLY A 352 -10.41 -14.22 -27.48
CA GLY A 352 -10.72 -15.63 -27.71
C GLY A 352 -10.61 -16.45 -26.42
N GLY A 353 -11.08 -17.69 -26.44
CA GLY A 353 -11.01 -18.59 -25.27
C GLY A 353 -12.00 -18.25 -24.15
N GLY A 354 -11.86 -18.95 -23.02
CA GLY A 354 -12.64 -18.74 -21.79
C GLY A 354 -12.07 -17.65 -20.89
N THR A 355 -12.52 -17.60 -19.63
CA THR A 355 -12.18 -16.57 -18.64
C THR A 355 -11.64 -17.28 -17.38
N ASN A 356 -10.32 -17.40 -17.25
CA ASN A 356 -9.64 -18.13 -16.18
C ASN A 356 -8.83 -17.20 -15.26
N TRP A 357 -9.49 -16.67 -14.23
CA TRP A 357 -8.87 -15.75 -13.27
C TRP A 357 -7.77 -16.42 -12.44
N GLU A 358 -7.94 -17.70 -12.07
CA GLU A 358 -6.94 -18.45 -11.28
C GLU A 358 -5.60 -18.55 -12.04
N ASP A 359 -5.62 -18.92 -13.33
CA ASP A 359 -4.38 -19.05 -14.11
C ASP A 359 -3.71 -17.69 -14.32
N ALA A 360 -4.49 -16.62 -14.48
CA ALA A 360 -3.97 -15.26 -14.61
C ALA A 360 -3.22 -14.79 -13.36
N LEU A 361 -3.84 -14.95 -12.17
CA LEU A 361 -3.25 -14.58 -10.89
C LEU A 361 -2.07 -15.49 -10.54
N HIS A 362 -2.21 -16.79 -10.79
CA HIS A 362 -1.10 -17.73 -10.60
C HIS A 362 0.08 -17.35 -11.48
N ARG A 363 -0.17 -16.95 -12.72
CA ARG A 363 0.88 -16.54 -13.66
C ARG A 363 1.59 -15.25 -13.23
N MET A 364 0.87 -14.34 -12.57
CA MET A 364 1.43 -13.08 -12.07
C MET A 364 2.31 -13.28 -10.82
N LEU A 365 1.99 -14.26 -9.96
CA LEU A 365 2.54 -14.35 -8.61
C LEU A 365 3.42 -15.59 -8.37
N PHE A 366 3.29 -16.64 -9.18
CA PHE A 366 3.97 -17.91 -8.99
C PHE A 366 4.84 -18.36 -10.17
N ASP A 367 5.94 -19.02 -9.83
CA ASP A 367 6.81 -19.72 -10.74
C ASP A 367 6.17 -21.02 -11.29
N GLN A 368 6.91 -21.78 -12.09
CA GLN A 368 6.41 -22.99 -12.74
C GLN A 368 6.22 -24.17 -11.80
N ASN A 369 6.88 -24.13 -10.65
CA ASN A 369 6.82 -25.16 -9.63
C ASN A 369 5.74 -24.84 -8.58
N GLY A 370 5.17 -23.63 -8.61
CA GLY A 370 4.19 -23.15 -7.63
C GLY A 370 4.83 -22.42 -6.45
N ALA A 371 6.12 -22.07 -6.54
CA ALA A 371 6.78 -21.18 -5.59
C ALA A 371 6.47 -19.71 -5.92
N ILE A 372 6.55 -18.84 -4.92
CA ILE A 372 6.37 -17.39 -5.13
C ILE A 372 7.50 -16.87 -6.02
N LEU A 373 7.18 -15.96 -6.94
CA LEU A 373 8.20 -15.33 -7.80
C LEU A 373 9.18 -14.50 -6.96
N GLN A 374 10.47 -14.51 -7.34
CA GLN A 374 11.51 -13.70 -6.68
C GLN A 374 11.23 -12.19 -6.71
N THR A 375 10.40 -11.72 -7.66
CA THR A 375 9.98 -10.33 -7.73
C THR A 375 8.48 -10.29 -7.99
N VAL A 376 7.71 -10.08 -6.93
CA VAL A 376 6.27 -9.80 -7.01
C VAL A 376 6.04 -8.31 -7.30
N PRO A 377 4.94 -7.95 -7.97
CA PRO A 377 4.56 -6.55 -8.12
C PRO A 377 4.14 -5.93 -6.79
N ASP A 378 4.48 -4.66 -6.55
CA ASP A 378 3.91 -3.86 -5.46
C ASP A 378 2.39 -3.64 -5.65
N LYS A 379 1.97 -3.51 -6.92
CA LYS A 379 0.59 -3.22 -7.32
C LYS A 379 0.16 -4.10 -8.50
N VAL A 380 -1.05 -4.62 -8.47
CA VAL A 380 -1.65 -5.41 -9.55
C VAL A 380 -2.97 -4.81 -10.00
N LEU A 381 -3.02 -4.39 -11.27
CA LEU A 381 -4.25 -4.02 -11.95
C LEU A 381 -4.84 -5.26 -12.62
N PHE A 382 -6.08 -5.60 -12.26
CA PHE A 382 -6.81 -6.74 -12.78
C PHE A 382 -7.98 -6.27 -13.64
N PHE A 383 -7.85 -6.37 -14.97
CA PHE A 383 -8.90 -6.05 -15.93
C PHE A 383 -9.67 -7.30 -16.37
N THR A 384 -11.00 -7.21 -16.41
CA THR A 384 -11.89 -8.26 -16.94
C THR A 384 -13.25 -7.71 -17.40
N ASP A 385 -13.91 -8.40 -18.35
CA ASP A 385 -15.26 -8.06 -18.82
C ASP A 385 -16.36 -9.00 -18.30
N GLY A 386 -16.03 -9.97 -17.44
CA GLY A 386 -16.99 -10.92 -16.94
C GLY A 386 -16.43 -11.88 -15.88
N GLU A 387 -17.34 -12.63 -15.26
CA GLU A 387 -16.99 -13.63 -14.24
C GLU A 387 -16.13 -14.77 -14.78
N PRO A 388 -15.32 -15.42 -13.92
CA PRO A 388 -14.55 -16.57 -14.36
C PRO A 388 -15.48 -17.74 -14.70
N ASN A 389 -15.15 -18.45 -15.78
CA ASN A 389 -15.88 -19.63 -16.26
C ASN A 389 -14.97 -20.85 -16.46
N GLY A 390 -13.69 -20.73 -16.10
CA GLY A 390 -12.70 -21.81 -16.11
C GLY A 390 -11.70 -21.64 -14.97
N HIS A 391 -10.97 -22.70 -14.66
CA HIS A 391 -9.94 -22.74 -13.61
C HIS A 391 -8.84 -23.74 -13.99
N ARG A 392 -7.72 -23.75 -13.28
CA ARG A 392 -6.52 -24.54 -13.66
C ARG A 392 -6.73 -26.06 -13.60
N ALA A 393 -7.72 -26.55 -12.86
CA ALA A 393 -8.04 -27.97 -12.81
C ALA A 393 -8.89 -28.47 -14.01
N THR A 394 -9.54 -27.55 -14.74
CA THR A 394 -10.34 -27.85 -15.94
C THR A 394 -9.68 -27.35 -17.23
N ALA A 395 -8.70 -26.43 -17.13
CA ALA A 395 -7.91 -25.95 -18.25
C ALA A 395 -6.65 -26.80 -18.48
N THR A 396 -6.42 -27.24 -19.72
CA THR A 396 -5.15 -27.85 -20.14
C THR A 396 -4.11 -26.75 -20.37
N SER A 397 -3.56 -26.15 -19.31
CA SER A 397 -2.44 -25.20 -19.44
C SER A 397 -1.10 -25.91 -19.19
N THR A 398 -0.06 -25.55 -19.94
CA THR A 398 1.33 -25.96 -19.66
C THR A 398 1.85 -25.39 -18.33
N SER A 399 1.10 -24.46 -17.73
CA SER A 399 1.28 -23.96 -16.38
C SER A 399 0.68 -24.86 -15.30
N ALA A 400 -0.12 -25.89 -15.63
CA ALA A 400 -1.03 -26.61 -14.72
C ALA A 400 -0.46 -27.87 -14.03
N ALA A 401 0.84 -28.17 -14.15
CA ALA A 401 1.38 -29.42 -13.58
C ALA A 401 1.36 -29.46 -12.03
N THR A 402 1.36 -28.30 -11.37
CA THR A 402 1.17 -28.17 -9.93
C THR A 402 0.10 -27.11 -9.66
N ALA A 403 -1.14 -27.58 -9.41
CA ALA A 403 -2.14 -26.76 -8.74
C ALA A 403 -1.57 -26.36 -7.35
N PRO A 404 -1.78 -25.12 -6.86
CA PRO A 404 -1.47 -24.82 -5.47
C PRO A 404 -2.18 -25.82 -4.56
N ILE A 405 -1.48 -26.23 -3.50
CA ILE A 405 -1.96 -27.14 -2.46
C ILE A 405 -3.28 -26.59 -1.90
N GLU A 406 -4.31 -27.44 -2.01
CA GLU A 406 -5.64 -27.38 -1.38
C GLU A 406 -6.38 -26.02 -1.47
N PRO A 407 -7.15 -25.75 -2.54
CA PRO A 407 -8.19 -24.72 -2.47
C PRO A 407 -9.19 -25.03 -1.33
N PRO A 408 -9.99 -24.05 -0.86
CA PRO A 408 -10.98 -24.28 0.20
C PRO A 408 -11.79 -25.56 0.00
N ALA A 409 -11.88 -26.41 1.02
CA ALA A 409 -12.56 -27.71 0.91
C ALA A 409 -13.98 -27.58 0.32
N ARG A 410 -14.45 -28.62 -0.39
CA ARG A 410 -15.83 -28.78 -0.91
C ARG A 410 -16.21 -27.96 -2.16
N GLN A 411 -15.25 -27.54 -2.99
CA GLN A 411 -15.54 -26.77 -4.22
C GLN A 411 -16.30 -27.52 -5.31
N ALA A 412 -16.14 -28.85 -5.40
CA ALA A 412 -16.82 -29.68 -6.40
C ALA A 412 -18.36 -29.73 -6.26
N LEU A 413 -18.90 -29.20 -5.16
CA LEU A 413 -20.32 -29.07 -4.89
C LEU A 413 -20.90 -27.71 -5.32
N LEU A 414 -20.03 -26.80 -5.78
CA LEU A 414 -20.37 -25.47 -6.26
C LEU A 414 -20.36 -25.46 -7.79
N GLY A 415 -21.11 -24.55 -8.41
CA GLY A 415 -21.03 -24.37 -9.87
C GLY A 415 -19.64 -23.89 -10.30
N VAL A 416 -19.19 -24.26 -11.51
CA VAL A 416 -17.84 -23.95 -12.04
C VAL A 416 -17.44 -22.48 -11.86
N ARG A 417 -18.36 -21.53 -12.04
CA ARG A 417 -18.10 -20.09 -11.87
C ARG A 417 -17.68 -19.74 -10.43
N GLN A 418 -18.40 -20.26 -9.45
CA GLN A 418 -18.14 -19.99 -8.04
C GLN A 418 -16.89 -20.73 -7.55
N GLU A 419 -16.67 -21.96 -8.01
CA GLU A 419 -15.39 -22.66 -7.80
C GLU A 419 -14.23 -21.84 -8.36
N SER A 420 -14.28 -21.45 -9.63
CA SER A 420 -13.24 -20.63 -10.27
C SER A 420 -12.95 -19.35 -9.51
N PHE A 421 -13.99 -18.66 -9.05
CA PHE A 421 -13.83 -17.46 -8.22
C PHE A 421 -13.13 -17.76 -6.90
N ASN A 422 -13.57 -18.76 -6.16
CA ASN A 422 -13.01 -19.09 -4.84
C ASN A 422 -11.51 -19.44 -4.94
N ARG A 423 -11.11 -20.12 -6.02
CA ARG A 423 -9.70 -20.44 -6.30
C ARG A 423 -8.87 -19.20 -6.60
N ALA A 424 -9.40 -18.28 -7.40
CA ALA A 424 -8.77 -16.99 -7.67
C ALA A 424 -8.63 -16.15 -6.40
N LYS A 425 -9.70 -16.06 -5.60
CA LYS A 425 -9.70 -15.32 -4.32
C LYS A 425 -8.70 -15.90 -3.33
N PHE A 426 -8.59 -17.23 -3.23
CA PHE A 426 -7.61 -17.88 -2.38
C PHE A 426 -6.17 -17.45 -2.69
N ILE A 427 -5.84 -17.26 -3.99
CA ILE A 427 -4.55 -16.71 -4.38
C ILE A 427 -4.41 -15.27 -3.90
N VAL A 428 -5.37 -14.39 -4.21
CA VAL A 428 -5.28 -12.97 -3.85
C VAL A 428 -5.19 -12.76 -2.34
N ASP A 429 -5.98 -13.50 -1.56
CA ASP A 429 -5.99 -13.39 -0.10
C ASP A 429 -4.61 -13.68 0.52
N ARG A 430 -3.78 -14.52 -0.11
CA ARG A 430 -2.40 -14.81 0.34
C ARG A 430 -1.44 -13.65 0.13
N PHE A 431 -1.71 -12.74 -0.80
CA PHE A 431 -0.83 -11.65 -1.19
C PHE A 431 -1.38 -10.26 -0.83
N ARG A 432 -2.60 -10.16 -0.30
CA ARG A 432 -3.24 -8.85 -0.04
C ARG A 432 -2.50 -7.99 1.00
N ALA A 433 -1.63 -8.58 1.82
CA ALA A 433 -0.78 -7.83 2.75
C ALA A 433 0.41 -7.13 2.04
N ASP A 434 0.90 -7.71 0.95
CA ASP A 434 2.14 -7.28 0.28
C ASP A 434 1.90 -6.65 -1.09
N VAL A 435 0.72 -6.89 -1.70
CA VAL A 435 0.35 -6.47 -3.04
C VAL A 435 -0.98 -5.72 -2.98
N ASP A 436 -0.98 -4.50 -3.50
CA ASP A 436 -2.20 -3.71 -3.65
C ASP A 436 -2.92 -4.05 -4.96
N PHE A 437 -4.22 -4.32 -4.90
CA PHE A 437 -5.02 -4.81 -6.03
C PHE A 437 -6.04 -3.77 -6.48
N ILE A 438 -6.00 -3.43 -7.77
CA ILE A 438 -6.98 -2.54 -8.41
C ILE A 438 -7.79 -3.35 -9.43
N GLY A 439 -9.12 -3.41 -9.26
CA GLY A 439 -10.02 -4.10 -10.17
C GLY A 439 -10.60 -3.18 -11.23
N VAL A 440 -10.56 -3.57 -12.50
CA VAL A 440 -11.21 -2.85 -13.60
C VAL A 440 -12.23 -3.77 -14.28
N GLY A 441 -13.50 -3.61 -13.91
CA GLY A 441 -14.62 -4.38 -14.45
C GLY A 441 -15.32 -3.57 -15.55
N VAL A 442 -15.42 -4.14 -16.75
CA VAL A 442 -15.96 -3.42 -17.93
C VAL A 442 -17.13 -4.15 -18.55
N GLY A 443 -18.12 -3.39 -19.01
CA GLY A 443 -19.26 -3.89 -19.76
C GLY A 443 -20.47 -4.26 -18.90
N PRO A 444 -21.57 -4.66 -19.56
CA PRO A 444 -22.86 -4.90 -18.90
C PRO A 444 -22.84 -6.08 -17.94
N ALA A 445 -21.87 -7.00 -18.06
CA ALA A 445 -21.74 -8.15 -17.18
C ALA A 445 -21.56 -7.75 -15.71
N PHE A 446 -20.97 -6.58 -15.41
CA PHE A 446 -20.80 -6.11 -14.02
C PHE A 446 -22.07 -5.53 -13.40
N GLN A 447 -23.11 -5.28 -14.20
CA GLN A 447 -24.45 -4.95 -13.72
C GLN A 447 -25.34 -6.18 -13.55
N ALA A 448 -24.90 -7.34 -14.07
CA ALA A 448 -25.65 -8.59 -13.96
C ALA A 448 -25.61 -9.15 -12.53
N MET A 449 -26.57 -10.03 -12.25
CA MET A 449 -26.65 -10.78 -11.02
C MET A 449 -26.30 -12.26 -11.28
N GLY A 450 -25.41 -12.80 -10.45
CA GLY A 450 -25.06 -14.21 -10.37
C GLY A 450 -25.74 -14.91 -9.19
N SER A 451 -25.93 -16.22 -9.30
CA SER A 451 -26.37 -17.08 -8.20
C SER A 451 -25.15 -17.52 -7.38
N TRP A 452 -25.20 -17.34 -6.07
CA TRP A 452 -24.12 -17.63 -5.14
C TRP A 452 -24.58 -18.60 -4.07
N VAL A 453 -23.84 -19.69 -3.85
CA VAL A 453 -24.19 -20.73 -2.87
C VAL A 453 -23.28 -20.62 -1.65
N GLU A 454 -23.85 -20.39 -0.48
CA GLU A 454 -23.17 -20.50 0.81
C GLU A 454 -23.43 -21.89 1.40
N ILE A 455 -22.34 -22.54 1.86
CA ILE A 455 -22.40 -23.84 2.52
C ILE A 455 -22.53 -23.58 4.03
N GLY A 456 -23.67 -23.96 4.60
CA GLY A 456 -23.96 -23.91 6.03
C GLY A 456 -23.34 -25.09 6.81
N PRO A 457 -23.71 -25.25 8.09
CA PRO A 457 -23.16 -26.31 8.93
C PRO A 457 -23.49 -27.70 8.38
N GLY A 458 -22.61 -28.67 8.67
CA GLY A 458 -22.85 -30.06 8.35
C GLY A 458 -23.92 -30.67 9.27
N PHE A 459 -24.73 -31.58 8.74
CA PHE A 459 -25.74 -32.29 9.53
C PHE A 459 -25.88 -33.76 9.08
N HIS A 460 -26.47 -34.57 9.93
CA HIS A 460 -26.95 -35.91 9.60
C HIS A 460 -28.42 -36.05 10.03
N TRP A 461 -29.07 -37.14 9.59
CA TRP A 461 -30.44 -37.42 10.00
C TRP A 461 -30.46 -38.49 11.09
N ASP A 462 -30.98 -38.12 12.26
CA ASP A 462 -31.41 -39.11 13.25
C ASP A 462 -32.75 -39.69 12.82
N HIS A 463 -32.79 -41.01 12.69
CA HIS A 463 -33.97 -41.73 12.23
C HIS A 463 -34.70 -42.32 13.43
N PHE A 464 -36.03 -42.18 13.45
CA PHE A 464 -36.88 -42.69 14.51
C PHE A 464 -38.01 -43.54 13.94
N ARG A 465 -38.36 -44.59 14.67
CA ARG A 465 -39.55 -45.41 14.40
C ARG A 465 -40.62 -45.19 15.45
N GLY A 466 -41.87 -45.15 15.00
CA GLY A 466 -43.04 -44.99 15.85
C GLY A 466 -43.42 -46.31 16.53
N PHE A 467 -43.88 -46.23 17.77
CA PHE A 467 -44.41 -47.37 18.51
C PHE A 467 -45.46 -46.94 19.55
N HIS A 468 -46.14 -47.92 20.13
CA HIS A 468 -46.96 -47.75 21.32
C HIS A 468 -46.82 -48.95 22.28
N TYR A 469 -47.21 -48.75 23.53
CA TYR A 469 -47.17 -49.80 24.54
C TYR A 469 -48.50 -50.55 24.57
N GLU A 470 -48.43 -51.87 24.59
CA GLU A 470 -49.60 -52.73 24.75
C GLU A 470 -49.46 -53.62 25.98
N ARG A 471 -50.58 -53.91 26.63
CA ARG A 471 -50.68 -54.90 27.69
C ARG A 471 -51.85 -55.86 27.46
N ARG A 472 -51.88 -56.95 28.21
CA ARG A 472 -53.03 -57.85 28.29
C ARG A 472 -53.24 -58.30 29.73
N ALA A 473 -54.46 -58.71 30.05
CA ALA A 473 -54.81 -59.16 31.40
C ALA A 473 -54.36 -60.62 31.70
N SER A 474 -54.14 -61.42 30.65
CA SER A 474 -53.69 -62.81 30.73
C SER A 474 -53.14 -63.28 29.37
N SER A 475 -52.52 -64.46 29.32
CA SER A 475 -51.97 -65.03 28.08
C SER A 475 -52.97 -65.23 26.94
N THR A 476 -54.27 -65.24 27.24
CA THR A 476 -55.38 -65.42 26.28
C THR A 476 -56.17 -64.13 26.00
N ALA A 477 -55.92 -63.05 26.74
CA ALA A 477 -56.61 -61.78 26.55
C ALA A 477 -56.05 -61.00 25.33
N PRO A 478 -56.87 -60.18 24.65
CA PRO A 478 -56.40 -59.32 23.58
C PRO A 478 -55.42 -58.26 24.12
N TRP A 479 -54.51 -57.82 23.25
CA TRP A 479 -53.62 -56.70 23.51
C TRP A 479 -54.40 -55.39 23.45
N VAL A 480 -54.15 -54.50 24.42
CA VAL A 480 -54.74 -53.17 24.49
C VAL A 480 -53.67 -52.12 24.75
N ASP A 481 -53.81 -50.95 24.14
CA ASP A 481 -52.89 -49.82 24.32
C ASP A 481 -52.86 -49.37 25.79
N THR A 482 -51.70 -48.95 26.26
CA THR A 482 -51.48 -48.55 27.65
C THR A 482 -50.41 -47.47 27.76
N ASP A 483 -50.36 -46.78 28.90
CA ASP A 483 -49.26 -45.85 29.20
C ASP A 483 -48.00 -46.58 29.70
N LEU A 484 -46.87 -45.85 29.73
CA LEU A 484 -45.57 -46.37 30.16
C LEU A 484 -45.57 -46.85 31.63
N ALA A 485 -46.30 -46.19 32.52
CA ALA A 485 -46.34 -46.55 33.93
C ALA A 485 -46.97 -47.94 34.12
N THR A 486 -48.10 -48.15 33.47
CA THR A 486 -48.84 -49.42 33.50
C THR A 486 -48.08 -50.50 32.73
N TYR A 487 -47.43 -50.17 31.61
CA TYR A 487 -46.52 -51.08 30.91
C TYR A 487 -45.39 -51.57 31.83
N ASN A 488 -44.74 -50.66 32.55
CA ASN A 488 -43.64 -50.99 33.45
C ASN A 488 -44.08 -51.83 34.65
N SER A 489 -45.30 -51.63 35.16
CA SER A 489 -45.87 -52.45 36.25
C SER A 489 -46.47 -53.79 35.79
N THR A 490 -46.71 -53.99 34.48
CA THR A 490 -47.27 -55.23 33.93
C THR A 490 -46.17 -56.29 33.82
N PRO A 491 -46.44 -57.58 34.14
CA PRO A 491 -45.48 -58.67 33.97
C PRO A 491 -44.90 -58.73 32.54
N PRO A 492 -43.60 -59.04 32.35
CA PRO A 492 -42.98 -59.12 31.02
C PRO A 492 -43.68 -60.02 30.00
N ALA A 493 -44.34 -61.09 30.47
CA ALA A 493 -45.09 -62.01 29.62
C ALA A 493 -46.40 -61.42 29.06
N ASP A 494 -46.89 -60.32 29.63
CA ASP A 494 -48.18 -59.71 29.34
C ASP A 494 -48.07 -58.24 28.92
N ARG A 495 -46.86 -57.80 28.57
CA ARG A 495 -46.59 -56.48 27.97
C ARG A 495 -45.78 -56.63 26.69
N ARG A 496 -46.01 -55.76 25.71
CA ARG A 496 -45.16 -55.68 24.50
C ARG A 496 -45.12 -54.27 23.94
N ILE A 497 -44.09 -54.00 23.16
CA ILE A 497 -44.00 -52.83 22.30
C ILE A 497 -44.53 -53.22 20.92
N SER A 498 -45.45 -52.42 20.39
CA SER A 498 -46.05 -52.60 19.08
C SER A 498 -45.56 -51.51 18.13
N TYR A 499 -45.07 -51.90 16.96
CA TYR A 499 -44.57 -50.97 15.91
C TYR A 499 -45.60 -50.77 14.79
N ALA A 500 -46.87 -50.94 15.12
CA ALA A 500 -48.01 -50.70 14.24
C ALA A 500 -48.74 -49.42 14.67
N SER A 501 -49.57 -48.87 13.79
CA SER A 501 -50.45 -47.76 14.14
C SER A 501 -51.43 -48.19 15.25
N PRO A 502 -51.75 -47.33 16.26
CA PRO A 502 -51.40 -45.91 16.36
C PRO A 502 -50.02 -45.64 16.98
N TYR A 503 -49.23 -44.77 16.34
CA TYR A 503 -47.91 -44.39 16.83
C TYR A 503 -48.02 -43.29 17.90
N GLN A 504 -47.60 -43.56 19.14
CA GLN A 504 -47.69 -42.63 20.27
C GLN A 504 -46.31 -42.17 20.77
N HIS A 505 -45.29 -43.00 20.57
CA HIS A 505 -43.92 -42.78 21.01
C HIS A 505 -42.93 -43.03 19.88
N TRP A 506 -41.71 -42.53 20.03
CA TRP A 506 -40.65 -42.59 19.03
C TRP A 506 -39.34 -43.03 19.66
N GLU A 507 -38.63 -43.95 19.01
CA GLU A 507 -37.30 -44.38 19.44
C GLU A 507 -36.31 -44.37 18.27
N PRO A 508 -35.00 -44.20 18.53
CA PRO A 508 -33.98 -44.23 17.50
C PRO A 508 -33.99 -45.54 16.72
N THR A 509 -33.71 -45.47 15.42
CA THR A 509 -33.63 -46.62 14.53
C THR A 509 -32.58 -46.39 13.45
N THR A 510 -32.25 -47.45 12.69
CA THR A 510 -31.30 -47.33 11.58
C THR A 510 -32.01 -46.88 10.29
N LEU A 511 -31.29 -46.24 9.37
CA LEU A 511 -31.82 -45.87 8.05
C LEU A 511 -32.44 -47.07 7.30
N ALA A 512 -31.83 -48.25 7.43
CA ALA A 512 -32.33 -49.48 6.82
C ALA A 512 -33.73 -49.88 7.35
N ILE A 513 -33.96 -49.76 8.66
CA ILE A 513 -35.28 -50.00 9.26
C ILE A 513 -36.23 -48.87 8.88
N TYR A 514 -35.81 -47.61 9.02
CA TYR A 514 -36.62 -46.43 8.68
C TYR A 514 -37.21 -46.49 7.27
N ASN A 515 -36.42 -46.95 6.28
CA ASN A 515 -36.85 -47.04 4.89
C ASN A 515 -37.86 -48.17 4.61
N THR A 516 -38.01 -49.14 5.52
CA THR A 516 -38.97 -50.25 5.39
C THR A 516 -40.30 -49.98 6.11
N LEU A 517 -40.39 -48.90 6.92
CA LEU A 517 -41.59 -48.54 7.68
C LEU A 517 -42.63 -47.77 6.84
N PRO A 518 -43.93 -47.88 7.18
CA PRO A 518 -44.96 -46.99 6.64
C PRO A 518 -44.65 -45.51 6.92
N SER A 519 -45.10 -44.62 6.04
CA SER A 519 -44.84 -43.17 6.15
C SER A 519 -45.33 -42.55 7.46
N ALA A 520 -46.41 -43.06 8.05
CA ALA A 520 -46.94 -42.58 9.33
C ALA A 520 -46.13 -43.08 10.55
N GLY A 521 -45.32 -44.13 10.39
CA GLY A 521 -44.54 -44.76 11.46
C GLY A 521 -43.07 -44.37 11.48
N ARG A 522 -42.69 -43.34 10.71
CA ARG A 522 -41.30 -42.90 10.58
C ARG A 522 -41.20 -41.39 10.85
N SER A 523 -40.21 -41.00 11.65
CA SER A 523 -39.89 -39.60 11.97
C SER A 523 -38.39 -39.41 11.89
N ARG A 524 -37.93 -38.21 11.53
CA ARG A 524 -36.50 -37.89 11.46
C ARG A 524 -36.24 -36.48 11.93
N THR A 525 -35.07 -36.26 12.53
CA THR A 525 -34.63 -34.95 13.02
C THR A 525 -33.25 -34.66 12.46
N LYS A 526 -32.99 -33.39 12.11
CA LYS A 526 -31.64 -32.97 11.74
C LYS A 526 -30.80 -32.86 13.01
N ASP A 527 -29.64 -33.49 13.02
CA ASP A 527 -28.61 -33.29 14.04
C ASP A 527 -27.36 -32.69 13.41
N TYR A 528 -26.83 -31.64 14.05
CA TYR A 528 -25.63 -30.90 13.67
C TYR A 528 -24.39 -31.37 14.43
N SER A 529 -24.42 -32.60 14.98
CA SER A 529 -23.28 -33.28 15.59
C SER A 529 -22.53 -34.18 14.59
N LEU A 530 -21.25 -34.46 14.87
CA LEU A 530 -20.40 -35.32 14.04
C LEU A 530 -20.81 -36.80 14.20
N PRO A 531 -20.70 -37.63 13.15
CA PRO A 531 -20.25 -37.31 11.79
C PRO A 531 -21.34 -36.67 10.92
N PHE A 532 -20.96 -35.74 10.04
CA PHE A 532 -21.89 -35.12 9.09
C PHE A 532 -22.07 -35.97 7.83
N GLU A 533 -23.30 -36.13 7.37
CA GLU A 533 -23.64 -36.81 6.11
C GLU A 533 -23.96 -35.84 4.97
N THR A 534 -24.38 -34.62 5.32
CA THR A 534 -24.81 -33.58 4.38
C THR A 534 -24.59 -32.19 4.99
N TYR A 535 -25.05 -31.13 4.33
CA TYR A 535 -24.87 -29.73 4.72
C TYR A 535 -26.06 -28.88 4.25
N ASP A 536 -26.35 -27.82 4.99
CA ASP A 536 -27.33 -26.82 4.54
C ASP A 536 -26.70 -25.95 3.44
N THR A 537 -27.51 -25.53 2.46
CA THR A 537 -27.09 -24.56 1.44
C THR A 537 -28.04 -23.39 1.39
N ILE A 538 -27.50 -22.19 1.27
CA ILE A 538 -28.26 -20.97 1.05
C ILE A 538 -27.82 -20.39 -0.29
N THR A 539 -28.77 -20.24 -1.21
CA THR A 539 -28.51 -19.59 -2.49
C THR A 539 -28.95 -18.14 -2.43
N THR A 540 -28.02 -17.22 -2.65
CA THR A 540 -28.26 -15.78 -2.74
C THR A 540 -27.98 -15.27 -4.14
N SER A 541 -28.51 -14.09 -4.47
CA SER A 541 -28.18 -13.41 -5.73
C SER A 541 -27.26 -12.24 -5.43
N ILE A 542 -26.09 -12.21 -6.05
CA ILE A 542 -25.09 -11.17 -5.86
C ILE A 542 -24.77 -10.51 -7.21
N ARG A 543 -24.43 -9.22 -7.19
CA ARG A 543 -23.96 -8.54 -8.41
C ARG A 543 -22.53 -8.94 -8.71
N ASN A 544 -22.18 -9.02 -9.99
CA ASN A 544 -20.82 -9.37 -10.42
C ASN A 544 -19.80 -8.31 -9.98
N SER A 545 -20.22 -7.05 -9.82
CA SER A 545 -19.39 -5.99 -9.20
C SER A 545 -18.99 -6.31 -7.76
N VAL A 546 -19.85 -6.99 -7.00
CA VAL A 546 -19.56 -7.44 -5.62
C VAL A 546 -18.52 -8.56 -5.66
N MET A 547 -18.55 -9.45 -6.66
CA MET A 547 -17.50 -10.45 -6.83
C MET A 547 -16.14 -9.79 -7.09
N LEU A 548 -16.09 -8.79 -7.96
CA LEU A 548 -14.84 -8.05 -8.18
C LEU A 548 -14.35 -7.37 -6.90
N SER A 549 -15.25 -6.74 -6.12
CA SER A 549 -14.94 -6.20 -4.78
C SER A 549 -14.34 -7.26 -3.86
N ARG A 550 -14.98 -8.43 -3.75
CA ARG A 550 -14.49 -9.54 -2.90
C ARG A 550 -13.14 -10.05 -3.33
N LEU A 551 -12.83 -10.01 -4.62
CA LEU A 551 -11.52 -10.40 -5.13
C LEU A 551 -10.45 -9.39 -4.68
N ILE A 552 -10.67 -8.10 -4.86
CA ILE A 552 -9.66 -7.06 -4.63
C ILE A 552 -9.54 -6.65 -3.15
N ALA A 553 -10.66 -6.44 -2.46
CA ALA A 553 -10.72 -5.93 -1.09
C ALA A 553 -10.84 -7.06 -0.05
N GLY A 554 -11.29 -8.24 -0.49
CA GLY A 554 -11.51 -9.41 0.37
C GLY A 554 -12.94 -9.60 0.80
N ASP A 555 -13.74 -8.54 0.69
CA ASP A 555 -15.12 -8.44 1.12
C ASP A 555 -15.91 -7.49 0.17
N ASP A 556 -17.07 -7.03 0.65
CA ASP A 556 -17.98 -6.19 -0.13
C ASP A 556 -17.62 -4.69 -0.04
N THR A 557 -16.46 -4.30 0.52
CA THR A 557 -16.08 -2.90 0.78
C THR A 557 -15.14 -2.28 -0.26
N GLY A 558 -15.08 -2.82 -1.48
CA GLY A 558 -14.37 -2.19 -2.58
C GLY A 558 -14.85 -0.76 -2.82
N ILE A 559 -13.91 0.16 -3.04
CA ILE A 559 -14.15 1.60 -3.21
C ILE A 559 -14.22 1.90 -4.72
N PRO A 560 -15.42 2.13 -5.27
CA PRO A 560 -15.56 2.43 -6.69
C PRO A 560 -15.05 3.83 -7.04
N ALA A 561 -14.44 3.95 -8.21
CA ALA A 561 -14.05 5.21 -8.80
C ALA A 561 -15.29 6.03 -9.20
N GLN A 562 -15.25 7.32 -8.91
CA GLN A 562 -16.33 8.28 -9.12
C GLN A 562 -15.99 9.18 -10.30
N LEU A 563 -16.79 9.09 -11.35
CA LEU A 563 -16.67 9.94 -12.53
C LEU A 563 -17.60 11.16 -12.38
N VAL A 564 -17.01 12.36 -12.29
CA VAL A 564 -17.73 13.63 -12.22
C VAL A 564 -17.25 14.53 -13.34
N ASN A 565 -18.17 15.04 -14.17
CA ASN A 565 -17.85 15.91 -15.31
C ASN A 565 -16.80 15.32 -16.28
N GLY A 566 -16.76 14.00 -16.43
CA GLY A 566 -15.80 13.31 -17.30
C GLY A 566 -14.41 13.08 -16.70
N GLN A 567 -14.20 13.40 -15.41
CA GLN A 567 -12.95 13.16 -14.70
C GLN A 567 -13.19 12.28 -13.46
N TYR A 568 -12.24 11.39 -13.16
CA TYR A 568 -12.25 10.63 -11.91
C TYR A 568 -11.74 11.51 -10.76
N ILE A 569 -12.53 11.61 -9.69
CA ILE A 569 -12.27 12.57 -8.59
C ILE A 569 -11.72 11.95 -7.31
N ASN A 570 -11.79 10.63 -7.17
CA ASN A 570 -11.33 9.87 -5.99
C ASN A 570 -10.35 8.76 -6.38
N SER A 571 -9.59 8.96 -7.45
CA SER A 571 -8.66 7.95 -8.00
C SER A 571 -7.51 7.59 -7.04
N ASP A 572 -7.25 8.45 -6.05
CA ASP A 572 -6.28 8.28 -4.96
C ASP A 572 -6.68 7.19 -3.94
N VAL A 573 -7.98 6.94 -3.77
CA VAL A 573 -8.51 5.94 -2.83
C VAL A 573 -9.32 4.84 -3.50
N ALA A 574 -9.64 4.99 -4.79
CA ALA A 574 -10.42 4.01 -5.53
C ALA A 574 -9.58 2.77 -5.87
N ASN A 575 -10.00 1.61 -5.37
CA ASN A 575 -9.42 0.32 -5.74
C ASN A 575 -10.24 -0.42 -6.80
N MET A 576 -11.37 0.14 -7.26
CA MET A 576 -12.19 -0.48 -8.31
C MET A 576 -12.73 0.52 -9.33
N TYR A 577 -12.67 0.18 -10.60
CA TYR A 577 -13.23 0.94 -11.72
C TYR A 577 -14.31 0.09 -12.40
N LEU A 578 -15.57 0.49 -12.24
CA LEU A 578 -16.73 -0.20 -12.84
C LEU A 578 -17.22 0.62 -14.04
N LEU A 579 -16.99 0.11 -15.24
CA LEU A 579 -17.24 0.83 -16.49
C LEU A 579 -18.41 0.20 -17.24
N PRO A 580 -19.56 0.87 -17.37
CA PRO A 580 -20.68 0.35 -18.16
C PRO A 580 -20.32 0.05 -19.62
N GLU A 581 -19.42 0.85 -20.22
CA GLU A 581 -19.07 0.77 -21.64
C GLU A 581 -17.56 0.67 -21.86
N PHE A 582 -17.15 -0.12 -22.86
CA PHE A 582 -15.73 -0.30 -23.21
C PHE A 582 -15.03 0.98 -23.64
N THR A 583 -15.76 1.96 -24.17
CA THR A 583 -15.20 3.26 -24.58
C THR A 583 -14.67 4.08 -23.40
N GLN A 584 -15.08 3.76 -22.16
CA GLN A 584 -14.60 4.44 -20.95
C GLN A 584 -13.27 3.87 -20.44
N PHE A 585 -12.84 2.71 -20.95
CA PHE A 585 -11.66 2.00 -20.47
C PHE A 585 -10.39 2.85 -20.57
N THR A 586 -10.20 3.59 -21.67
CA THR A 586 -9.02 4.46 -21.83
C THR A 586 -8.91 5.51 -20.74
N ALA A 587 -10.00 6.22 -20.42
CA ALA A 587 -9.99 7.25 -19.38
C ALA A 587 -9.80 6.65 -17.98
N ALA A 588 -10.33 5.45 -17.73
CA ALA A 588 -10.12 4.75 -16.46
C ALA A 588 -8.66 4.35 -16.27
N MET A 589 -8.05 3.74 -17.29
CA MET A 589 -6.65 3.34 -17.24
C MET A 589 -5.72 4.55 -17.06
N GLU A 590 -5.98 5.65 -17.77
CA GLU A 590 -5.26 6.90 -17.59
C GLU A 590 -5.41 7.43 -16.15
N ALA A 591 -6.62 7.43 -15.58
CA ALA A 591 -6.84 7.87 -14.21
C ALA A 591 -6.10 7.02 -13.17
N VAL A 592 -6.03 5.69 -13.36
CA VAL A 592 -5.24 4.82 -12.47
C VAL A 592 -3.76 5.18 -12.54
N ALA A 593 -3.20 5.33 -13.74
CA ALA A 593 -1.79 5.70 -13.88
C ALA A 593 -1.47 7.07 -13.25
N LEU A 594 -2.39 8.02 -13.39
CA LEU A 594 -2.22 9.38 -12.87
C LEU A 594 -2.49 9.49 -11.36
N ALA A 595 -3.24 8.57 -10.76
CA ALA A 595 -3.32 8.48 -9.31
C ALA A 595 -1.97 8.12 -8.68
N GLU A 596 -1.22 7.24 -9.35
CA GLU A 596 0.10 6.80 -8.90
C GLU A 596 1.19 7.83 -9.24
N CYS A 597 1.18 8.36 -10.47
CA CYS A 597 2.29 9.15 -11.01
C CYS A 597 1.96 10.60 -11.36
N GLY A 598 0.71 11.03 -11.28
CA GLY A 598 0.31 12.40 -11.62
C GLY A 598 1.06 13.41 -10.74
N GLY A 599 1.28 14.64 -11.20
CA GLY A 599 1.94 15.70 -10.42
C GLY A 599 3.43 15.49 -10.16
N THR A 600 4.07 14.50 -10.80
CA THR A 600 5.50 14.22 -10.66
C THR A 600 6.32 14.70 -11.85
N LEU A 601 7.60 14.94 -11.60
CA LEU A 601 8.60 15.16 -12.65
C LEU A 601 9.78 14.22 -12.42
N THR A 602 9.93 13.23 -13.28
CA THR A 602 11.09 12.33 -13.32
C THR A 602 12.17 12.90 -14.25
N LEU A 603 13.41 12.95 -13.76
CA LEU A 603 14.59 13.37 -14.50
C LEU A 603 15.48 12.19 -14.82
N GLN A 604 16.11 12.23 -15.99
CA GLN A 604 17.16 11.29 -16.39
C GLN A 604 18.32 12.06 -17.03
N THR A 605 19.54 11.57 -16.81
CA THR A 605 20.72 12.07 -17.54
C THR A 605 21.20 11.02 -18.52
N ARG A 606 21.36 11.39 -19.79
CA ARG A 606 21.77 10.44 -20.83
C ARG A 606 22.94 10.92 -21.67
N VAL A 607 23.83 9.97 -21.97
CA VAL A 607 24.83 10.04 -23.03
C VAL A 607 24.32 9.19 -24.20
N GLY A 608 23.83 9.85 -25.25
CA GLY A 608 23.10 9.17 -26.32
C GLY A 608 21.83 8.48 -25.78
N SER A 609 21.72 7.16 -25.97
CA SER A 609 20.60 6.35 -25.45
C SER A 609 20.86 5.77 -24.04
N THR A 610 22.06 5.92 -23.49
CA THR A 610 22.47 5.29 -22.22
C THR A 610 22.48 6.26 -21.05
N ALA A 611 22.19 5.79 -19.84
CA ALA A 611 22.31 6.60 -18.63
C ALA A 611 23.76 7.07 -18.41
N ALA A 612 23.92 8.31 -17.95
CA ALA A 612 25.24 8.87 -17.64
C ALA A 612 25.91 8.08 -16.50
N ALA A 613 27.24 7.90 -16.57
CA ALA A 613 27.96 7.07 -15.61
C ALA A 613 28.10 7.74 -14.24
N ASP A 614 28.52 9.00 -14.27
CA ASP A 614 28.84 9.79 -13.08
C ASP A 614 27.57 10.44 -12.51
N PRO A 615 27.56 10.81 -11.21
CA PRO A 615 26.40 11.44 -10.58
C PRO A 615 26.12 12.84 -11.11
N PHE A 616 24.86 13.06 -11.48
CA PHE A 616 24.28 14.36 -11.82
C PHE A 616 23.23 14.72 -10.78
N THR A 617 23.52 15.78 -10.03
CA THR A 617 22.63 16.29 -8.98
C THR A 617 21.79 17.43 -9.54
N TYR A 618 20.48 17.42 -9.27
CA TYR A 618 19.52 18.43 -9.71
C TYR A 618 18.77 19.02 -8.52
N GLN A 619 18.54 20.32 -8.54
CA GLN A 619 17.78 21.02 -7.53
C GLN A 619 16.50 21.62 -8.11
N HIS A 620 15.41 21.50 -7.35
CA HIS A 620 14.20 22.30 -7.53
C HIS A 620 14.43 23.73 -7.01
N SER A 621 14.83 24.63 -7.92
CA SER A 621 15.33 25.96 -7.56
C SER A 621 14.24 27.03 -7.38
N ALA A 622 13.10 26.89 -8.07
CA ALA A 622 11.96 27.79 -7.91
C ALA A 622 10.65 27.15 -8.39
N SER A 623 9.53 27.63 -7.87
CA SER A 623 8.18 27.27 -8.35
C SER A 623 7.30 28.50 -8.47
N ARG A 624 6.36 28.46 -9.43
CA ARG A 624 5.31 29.46 -9.62
C ARG A 624 3.96 28.76 -9.80
N ASN A 625 2.89 29.35 -9.28
CA ASN A 625 1.54 28.84 -9.50
C ASN A 625 1.03 29.18 -10.92
N SER A 626 -0.21 28.78 -11.22
CA SER A 626 -0.89 29.03 -12.50
C SER A 626 -1.04 30.51 -12.86
N ALA A 627 -1.01 31.41 -11.87
CA ALA A 627 -1.04 32.85 -12.02
C ALA A 627 0.36 33.50 -12.11
N ASP A 628 1.40 32.69 -12.31
CA ASP A 628 2.82 33.10 -12.40
C ASP A 628 3.40 33.72 -11.10
N VAL A 629 2.72 33.51 -9.97
CA VAL A 629 3.16 33.98 -8.65
C VAL A 629 4.12 32.95 -8.03
N PRO A 630 5.30 33.38 -7.54
CA PRO A 630 6.23 32.49 -6.84
C PRO A 630 5.59 31.81 -5.63
N ILE A 631 5.85 30.51 -5.47
CA ILE A 631 5.45 29.72 -4.30
C ILE A 631 6.69 29.14 -3.63
N GLN A 632 6.61 28.92 -2.31
CA GLN A 632 7.69 28.34 -1.52
C GLN A 632 8.08 26.97 -2.10
N THR A 633 9.38 26.75 -2.31
CA THR A 633 9.93 25.47 -2.73
C THR A 633 10.50 24.73 -1.54
N SER A 634 10.40 23.41 -1.59
CA SER A 634 11.06 22.48 -0.65
C SER A 634 12.59 22.50 -0.78
N GLY A 635 13.11 22.99 -1.92
CA GLY A 635 14.54 22.98 -2.21
C GLY A 635 15.08 21.58 -2.51
N ASP A 636 14.18 20.63 -2.82
CA ASP A 636 14.51 19.23 -3.04
C ASP A 636 15.63 19.04 -4.05
N VAL A 637 16.40 17.99 -3.82
CA VAL A 637 17.52 17.60 -4.67
C VAL A 637 17.37 16.13 -5.04
N VAL A 638 17.62 15.80 -6.31
CA VAL A 638 17.66 14.42 -6.80
C VAL A 638 18.94 14.17 -7.56
N THR A 639 19.46 12.95 -7.48
CA THR A 639 20.71 12.57 -8.16
C THR A 639 20.46 11.43 -9.13
N THR A 640 21.02 11.53 -10.34
CA THR A 640 20.96 10.47 -11.34
C THR A 640 22.35 9.96 -11.67
N THR A 641 22.48 8.65 -11.90
CA THR A 641 23.73 7.94 -12.22
C THR A 641 23.41 6.75 -13.14
N ARG A 642 24.41 5.92 -13.46
CA ARG A 642 24.15 4.66 -14.18
C ARG A 642 23.36 3.65 -13.35
N SER A 643 23.62 3.59 -12.05
CA SER A 643 22.93 2.68 -11.14
C SER A 643 21.55 3.19 -10.74
N PHE A 644 21.38 4.52 -10.71
CA PHE A 644 20.14 5.24 -10.42
C PHE A 644 19.79 6.12 -11.62
N PRO A 645 19.26 5.54 -12.72
CA PRO A 645 19.11 6.23 -14.01
C PRO A 645 18.13 7.40 -13.99
N SER A 646 17.35 7.54 -12.92
CA SER A 646 16.37 8.60 -12.76
C SER A 646 16.27 9.12 -11.33
N GLY A 647 15.79 10.35 -11.18
CA GLY A 647 15.35 10.91 -9.89
C GLY A 647 14.02 11.64 -10.07
N THR A 648 13.13 11.58 -9.09
CA THR A 648 11.77 12.11 -9.23
C THR A 648 11.49 13.23 -8.23
N PHE A 649 10.89 14.31 -8.71
CA PHE A 649 10.31 15.37 -7.89
C PHE A 649 8.80 15.18 -7.77
N ASP A 650 8.28 15.42 -6.58
CA ASP A 650 6.85 15.35 -6.28
C ASP A 650 6.30 16.74 -5.95
N PHE A 651 5.27 17.18 -6.69
CA PHE A 651 4.65 18.49 -6.46
C PHE A 651 3.23 18.35 -5.93
N SER A 652 2.95 19.08 -4.85
CA SER A 652 1.60 19.27 -4.36
C SER A 652 0.88 20.33 -5.21
N ILE A 653 -0.11 19.92 -5.99
CA ILE A 653 -0.81 20.78 -6.96
C ILE A 653 -2.31 20.77 -6.67
N PRO A 654 -2.87 21.85 -6.11
CA PRO A 654 -4.31 21.94 -5.86
C PRO A 654 -5.13 22.01 -7.16
N ASN A 655 -6.26 21.30 -7.19
CA ASN A 655 -7.41 21.53 -8.08
C ASN A 655 -7.13 21.75 -9.59
N GLY A 656 -6.50 20.78 -10.28
CA GLY A 656 -6.47 20.74 -11.75
C GLY A 656 -5.68 21.87 -12.43
N GLU A 657 -5.06 22.75 -11.64
CA GLU A 657 -4.12 23.76 -12.11
C GLU A 657 -2.75 23.15 -12.42
N PHE A 658 -1.80 24.01 -12.82
CA PHE A 658 -0.41 23.64 -13.02
C PHE A 658 0.50 24.49 -12.13
N VAL A 659 1.65 23.92 -11.78
CA VAL A 659 2.79 24.64 -11.21
C VAL A 659 3.89 24.72 -12.26
N THR A 660 4.50 25.89 -12.43
CA THR A 660 5.70 26.03 -13.25
C THR A 660 6.91 25.83 -12.35
N VAL A 661 7.70 24.79 -12.60
CA VAL A 661 8.85 24.41 -11.79
C VAL A 661 10.15 24.72 -12.52
N GLU A 662 11.14 25.21 -11.79
CA GLU A 662 12.50 25.45 -12.24
C GLU A 662 13.42 24.37 -11.68
N ILE A 663 14.02 23.60 -12.59
CA ILE A 663 15.01 22.56 -12.25
C ILE A 663 16.34 22.95 -12.86
N GLN A 664 17.42 22.84 -12.08
CA GLN A 664 18.78 23.07 -12.57
C GLN A 664 19.77 22.04 -12.02
N PRO A 665 20.82 21.69 -12.79
CA PRO A 665 21.92 20.90 -12.27
C PRO A 665 22.74 21.71 -11.25
N VAL A 666 23.21 21.03 -10.20
CA VAL A 666 24.08 21.57 -9.15
C VAL A 666 25.37 20.74 -9.06
N ASP A 667 26.32 21.13 -8.19
CA ASP A 667 27.61 20.45 -8.01
C ASP A 667 28.43 20.27 -9.30
N LEU A 668 28.34 21.27 -10.19
CA LEU A 668 28.87 21.22 -11.55
C LEU A 668 30.39 21.01 -11.64
N SER A 669 31.13 21.24 -10.55
CA SER A 669 32.57 20.93 -10.45
C SER A 669 32.87 19.44 -10.62
N LEU A 670 31.90 18.57 -10.34
CA LEU A 670 32.03 17.12 -10.51
C LEU A 670 31.79 16.68 -11.97
N LEU A 671 31.27 17.57 -12.82
CA LEU A 671 30.81 17.27 -14.18
C LEU A 671 31.80 17.68 -15.28
N THR A 672 33.08 17.88 -14.95
CA THR A 672 34.13 18.34 -15.88
C THR A 672 34.35 17.44 -17.10
N ARG A 673 33.89 16.19 -17.04
CA ARG A 673 33.95 15.19 -18.13
C ARG A 673 32.76 15.25 -19.09
N TYR A 674 31.82 16.17 -18.87
CA TYR A 674 30.59 16.26 -19.66
C TYR A 674 30.35 17.66 -20.20
N THR A 675 29.69 17.72 -21.34
CA THR A 675 29.15 18.95 -21.91
C THR A 675 27.65 18.82 -22.08
N HIS A 676 26.93 19.88 -21.70
CA HIS A 676 25.50 19.97 -21.92
C HIS A 676 25.17 19.93 -23.42
N VAL A 677 24.17 19.16 -23.82
CA VAL A 677 23.62 19.17 -25.19
C VAL A 677 22.23 19.79 -25.22
N SER A 678 21.24 19.16 -24.62
CA SER A 678 19.83 19.59 -24.72
C SER A 678 18.98 19.08 -23.57
N TRP A 679 17.81 19.69 -23.42
CA TRP A 679 16.72 19.18 -22.59
C TRP A 679 15.56 18.75 -23.47
N SER A 680 14.87 17.70 -23.05
CA SER A 680 13.59 17.29 -23.64
C SER A 680 12.68 16.82 -22.54
N CYS A 681 11.38 17.13 -22.62
CA CYS A 681 10.39 16.64 -21.67
C CYS A 681 9.18 16.09 -22.42
N THR A 682 8.56 15.07 -21.84
CA THR A 682 7.33 14.45 -22.34
C THR A 682 6.37 14.19 -21.20
N ALA A 683 5.07 14.15 -21.49
CA ALA A 683 4.05 13.66 -20.58
C ALA A 683 3.02 12.84 -21.36
N GLY A 684 2.65 11.66 -20.86
CA GLY A 684 1.73 10.77 -21.60
C GLY A 684 2.25 10.38 -22.99
N GLY A 685 3.57 10.31 -23.18
CA GLY A 685 4.21 10.08 -24.48
C GLY A 685 4.17 11.26 -25.47
N VAL A 686 3.63 12.41 -25.06
CA VAL A 686 3.56 13.64 -25.89
C VAL A 686 4.65 14.61 -25.49
N ALA A 687 5.28 15.27 -26.47
CA ALA A 687 6.31 16.27 -26.23
C ALA A 687 5.74 17.48 -25.46
N LYS A 688 6.46 17.89 -24.42
CA LYS A 688 6.06 18.99 -23.54
C LYS A 688 6.87 20.25 -23.82
N PRO A 689 6.22 21.43 -23.93
CA PRO A 689 6.93 22.69 -24.04
C PRO A 689 7.79 22.96 -22.80
N ILE A 690 9.03 23.37 -23.03
CA ILE A 690 9.96 23.81 -21.98
C ILE A 690 10.63 25.11 -22.40
N THR A 691 11.05 25.90 -21.42
CA THR A 691 11.98 27.01 -21.64
C THR A 691 13.24 26.77 -20.84
N THR A 692 14.41 26.94 -21.45
CA THR A 692 15.68 26.79 -20.76
C THR A 692 16.16 28.13 -20.20
N PHE A 693 16.95 28.08 -19.14
CA PHE A 693 17.64 29.26 -18.59
C PHE A 693 19.09 28.90 -18.24
N GLN A 694 19.99 29.86 -18.34
CA GLN A 694 21.41 29.64 -18.01
C GLN A 694 21.59 29.52 -16.50
N VAL A 695 22.33 28.50 -16.07
CA VAL A 695 22.77 28.39 -14.67
C VAL A 695 23.91 29.40 -14.46
N PRO A 696 23.82 30.29 -13.46
CA PRO A 696 24.75 31.42 -13.31
C PRO A 696 26.22 31.01 -13.35
N ASN A 697 27.01 31.72 -14.15
CA ASN A 697 28.46 31.55 -14.30
C ASN A 697 28.91 30.17 -14.81
N THR A 698 28.05 29.44 -15.52
CA THR A 698 28.37 28.10 -16.01
C THR A 698 27.95 27.93 -17.48
N ALA A 699 28.42 26.87 -18.13
CA ALA A 699 27.95 26.47 -19.46
C ALA A 699 26.69 25.57 -19.41
N TRP A 700 26.12 25.36 -18.22
CA TRP A 700 24.98 24.48 -18.00
C TRP A 700 23.67 25.27 -18.04
N THR A 701 22.59 24.61 -18.47
CA THR A 701 21.25 25.20 -18.48
C THR A 701 20.30 24.40 -17.61
N GLY A 702 19.38 25.09 -16.94
CA GLY A 702 18.21 24.53 -16.29
C GLY A 702 16.97 24.62 -17.17
N ILE A 703 15.86 24.06 -16.71
CA ILE A 703 14.56 24.04 -17.39
C ILE A 703 13.45 24.63 -16.53
N ARG A 704 12.51 25.28 -17.21
CA ARG A 704 11.17 25.61 -16.72
C ARG A 704 10.16 24.74 -17.42
N VAL A 705 9.27 24.13 -16.64
CA VAL A 705 8.24 23.22 -17.15
C VAL A 705 6.99 23.27 -16.28
N GLN A 706 5.81 23.19 -16.89
CA GLN A 706 4.52 23.28 -16.18
C GLN A 706 4.00 21.91 -15.77
N VAL A 707 4.05 21.48 -14.52
CA VAL A 707 3.52 20.18 -14.07
C VAL A 707 2.06 20.34 -13.61
N ARG A 708 1.16 19.45 -14.04
CA ARG A 708 -0.25 19.39 -13.58
C ARG A 708 -0.47 18.24 -12.58
N ALA A 709 -1.49 18.37 -11.73
CA ALA A 709 -1.85 17.33 -10.76
C ALA A 709 -2.09 15.95 -11.39
N ASN A 710 -2.70 15.94 -12.58
CA ASN A 710 -3.02 14.72 -13.34
C ASN A 710 -2.05 14.52 -14.51
N GLU A 711 -0.75 14.73 -14.28
CA GLU A 711 0.26 14.59 -15.32
C GLU A 711 1.58 14.08 -14.75
N ALA A 712 2.11 13.00 -15.31
CA ALA A 712 3.46 12.52 -15.03
C ALA A 712 4.43 13.06 -16.09
N VAL A 713 5.41 13.84 -15.67
CA VAL A 713 6.36 14.51 -16.58
C VAL A 713 7.69 13.77 -16.53
N SER A 714 8.21 13.37 -17.69
CA SER A 714 9.55 12.80 -17.83
C SER A 714 10.43 13.76 -18.59
N CYS A 715 11.53 14.19 -17.98
CA CYS A 715 12.53 15.08 -18.57
C CYS A 715 13.89 14.36 -18.70
N VAL A 716 14.56 14.57 -19.83
CA VAL A 716 15.88 14.01 -20.10
C VAL A 716 16.86 15.15 -20.35
N GLN A 717 17.94 15.21 -19.56
CA GLN A 717 19.12 15.99 -19.90
C GLN A 717 20.04 15.15 -20.77
N SER A 718 20.26 15.59 -22.00
CA SER A 718 21.26 14.99 -22.90
C SER A 718 22.61 15.67 -22.70
N VAL A 719 23.65 14.85 -22.52
CA VAL A 719 25.03 15.30 -22.34
C VAL A 719 25.96 14.50 -23.26
N ASN A 720 27.08 15.12 -23.64
CA ASN A 720 28.18 14.45 -24.33
C ASN A 720 29.34 14.26 -23.36
N ARG A 721 30.05 13.14 -23.48
CA ARG A 721 31.32 12.93 -22.79
C ARG A 721 32.43 13.66 -23.55
N VAL A 722 33.24 14.42 -22.83
CA VAL A 722 34.40 15.17 -23.34
C VAL A 722 35.63 14.28 -23.42
#